data_AF-I8A4N3-F1
#
_entry.id   AF-I8A4N3-F1
#
_cell.length_a   1.000
_cell.length_b   1.000
_cell.length_c   1.000
_cell.angle_alpha   90.00
_cell.angle_beta   90.00
_cell.angle_gamma   90.00
#
_symmetry.space_group_name_H-M   'P 1'
#
loop_
_entity.id
_entity.type
_entity.pdbx_description
1 polymer ?
#
loop_
_entity_poly.entity_id
_entity_poly.type
_entity_poly.pdbx_seq_one_letter_code
_entity_poly.pdbx_strand_id
1 'polypeptide(L)'
;MPELHTYKGYYLWHYIPSRAAAVIFLLLFLAATIHHTWKIWKLKTYFCICFAIGGFFEFIGYCARASAYDKTGRMMPYCIQNVFILLGPALFAATIYMVLGRVIIAVKGESRSLIPVRWLTKVFVTGDVLSFLIQGGAAGMMISSDLASIGNKLVIFGLIVQVVFLGFFIISTMIFQARMYRNPTQETSSNVLRWKWHLNTLYLVSLLIMVRSLFRVVEYIMGNDGYLLQHEWPVYVFDATLMWIVMVIFAIRFPIDPEMFRTRPISRAGNALALTARCQQTSFPRSHICASKLESIRRRNMTVAAQSINTEPYMSAAAPMTGPDNGAPVSSGSGEANESFVGMTGGQIFHEMMQRHGVKHIFGYPGGTILPVFDAIYNSKHFDFILPKHEQGAGHMAEGYARASGKPGIVLVTSGPGATNVVTPMQDALSDGTPMIVFSGQVATAAIGSDAFQEADILGISRGCTKWNVMVRNVAELPQRINEAFEIATSGRPGPVLVDLPKDVTAGILRKTTPTGPAIPRIATYANTDANQKLLTNSISHVAKLINTAKKPVIYAGQGVIQSPNGPQLLKELADKASIPVTTTLQGLGAFDELDEKSLHMLGMHGSAYANMSIQEADLIIALGARFDDRVTLNIAKFAPAARAAAAKGLGGIVQFEILPKNINKVIQSTEAVVGDIAENLTHLLPHVNRTSMTERQAWFKQINEWKTKWPWNAYTRDERPHLIKPQYLIEELSNLTAGRKQETIITTGVGQHQMWTAQHFRWRHPRSLITSGGLGTMGFGLPAAIGAKVARPDALVIDIDGDASFSMTLTELTTASQFNIGVKVIVLNNEEQGMVTQWQNLFYEDRYSHTHQRNPDFMGLAGAMHIQHRRVSKPEEVVDSLKWLIHTEGPALLEVMTDKKVPVLPMVPAGSGLHEFITWDAHKDMERRSLMRDRTCGLHG
;
A
#
# COMPACT_ATOMS: atom_id res chain seq x y z
N MET A 1 41.78 16.87 -38.19
CA MET A 1 40.40 16.36 -38.48
C MET A 1 40.00 15.48 -37.31
N PRO A 2 38.72 15.34 -36.96
CA PRO A 2 38.33 14.41 -35.89
C PRO A 2 38.75 12.99 -36.28
N GLU A 3 39.19 12.20 -35.31
CA GLU A 3 39.52 10.80 -35.50
C GLU A 3 38.47 9.90 -34.84
N LEU A 4 38.29 8.71 -35.39
CA LEU A 4 37.40 7.70 -34.82
C LEU A 4 38.08 7.06 -33.61
N HIS A 5 37.56 7.32 -32.41
CA HIS A 5 38.07 6.76 -31.17
C HIS A 5 37.27 5.54 -30.74
N THR A 6 37.95 4.50 -30.25
CA THR A 6 37.32 3.29 -29.73
C THR A 6 36.92 3.44 -28.25
N TYR A 7 35.86 2.76 -27.85
CA TYR A 7 35.49 2.56 -26.45
C TYR A 7 35.82 1.11 -26.06
N LYS A 8 36.76 0.92 -25.12
CA LYS A 8 37.20 -0.41 -24.65
C LYS A 8 37.56 -1.38 -25.80
N GLY A 9 38.20 -0.87 -26.86
CA GLY A 9 38.65 -1.68 -28.01
C GLY A 9 37.62 -1.86 -29.13
N TYR A 10 36.41 -1.32 -29.01
CA TYR A 10 35.36 -1.40 -30.04
C TYR A 10 34.91 -0.02 -30.52
N TYR A 11 34.50 0.09 -31.79
CA TYR A 11 33.94 1.33 -32.33
C TYR A 11 32.45 1.45 -31.95
N LEU A 12 32.08 2.54 -31.28
CA LEU A 12 30.68 2.87 -31.00
C LEU A 12 29.99 3.48 -32.22
N TRP A 13 30.73 4.23 -33.02
CA TRP A 13 30.30 4.73 -34.32
C TRP A 13 31.24 4.18 -35.39
N HIS A 14 30.70 3.87 -36.56
CA HIS A 14 31.48 3.45 -37.74
C HIS A 14 31.84 4.62 -38.67
N TYR A 15 31.41 5.83 -38.31
CA TYR A 15 31.68 7.10 -38.99
C TYR A 15 31.78 8.22 -37.95
N ILE A 16 32.28 9.39 -38.33
CA ILE A 16 32.28 10.58 -37.47
C ILE A 16 30.96 11.33 -37.67
N PRO A 17 30.10 11.48 -36.64
CA PRO A 17 28.81 12.15 -36.79
C PRO A 17 28.94 13.61 -37.22
N SER A 18 28.29 14.03 -38.30
CA SER A 18 28.33 15.39 -38.81
C SER A 18 27.75 16.38 -37.82
N ARG A 19 28.62 17.24 -37.26
CA ARG A 19 28.22 18.32 -36.35
C ARG A 19 27.25 19.28 -37.01
N ALA A 20 27.47 19.64 -38.28
CA ALA A 20 26.62 20.57 -39.01
C ALA A 20 25.20 20.01 -39.18
N ALA A 21 25.07 18.74 -39.61
CA ALA A 21 23.77 18.10 -39.79
C ALA A 21 23.03 17.91 -38.45
N ALA A 22 23.73 17.48 -37.39
CA ALA A 22 23.13 17.32 -36.07
C ALA A 22 22.64 18.66 -35.48
N VAL A 23 23.38 19.75 -35.70
CA VAL A 23 22.99 21.10 -35.25
C VAL A 23 21.78 21.63 -36.04
N ILE A 24 21.68 21.35 -37.33
CA ILE A 24 20.49 21.71 -38.12
C ILE A 24 19.26 21.01 -37.53
N PHE A 25 19.31 19.69 -37.34
CA PHE A 25 18.17 18.93 -36.85
C PHE A 25 17.80 19.24 -35.40
N LEU A 26 18.76 19.48 -34.50
CA LEU A 26 18.41 19.89 -33.13
C LEU A 26 17.68 21.24 -33.12
N LEU A 27 18.07 22.20 -33.96
CA LEU A 27 17.38 23.50 -34.04
C LEU A 27 15.98 23.35 -34.62
N LEU A 28 15.82 22.51 -35.64
CA LEU A 28 14.53 22.19 -36.25
C LEU A 28 13.57 21.52 -35.24
N PHE A 29 14.04 20.54 -34.47
CA PHE A 29 13.24 19.88 -33.44
C PHE A 29 12.92 20.80 -32.26
N LEU A 30 13.86 21.66 -31.84
CA LEU A 30 13.62 22.65 -30.80
C LEU A 30 12.53 23.65 -31.22
N ALA A 31 12.64 24.21 -32.42
CA ALA A 31 11.67 25.16 -32.96
C ALA A 31 10.28 24.53 -33.09
N ALA A 32 10.20 23.30 -33.62
CA ALA A 32 8.94 22.57 -33.73
C ALA A 32 8.34 22.26 -32.34
N THR A 33 9.16 21.86 -31.37
CA THR A 33 8.73 21.56 -30.00
C THR A 33 8.18 22.79 -29.28
N ILE A 34 8.86 23.94 -29.42
CA ILE A 34 8.38 25.22 -28.87
C ILE A 34 7.04 25.60 -29.49
N HIS A 35 6.91 25.48 -30.82
CA HIS A 35 5.67 25.79 -31.53
C HIS A 35 4.51 24.90 -31.05
N HIS A 36 4.72 23.59 -30.93
CA HIS A 36 3.71 22.65 -30.43
C HIS A 36 3.34 22.92 -28.98
N THR A 37 4.32 23.21 -28.12
CA THR A 37 4.08 23.54 -26.71
C THR A 37 3.22 24.80 -26.57
N TRP A 38 3.56 25.85 -27.33
CA TRP A 38 2.75 27.07 -27.40
C TRP A 38 1.32 26.80 -27.91
N LYS A 39 1.18 25.98 -28.96
CA LYS A 39 -0.11 25.64 -29.55
C LYS A 39 -0.98 24.82 -28.60
N ILE A 40 -0.39 23.85 -27.88
CA ILE A 40 -1.07 23.04 -26.85
C ILE A 40 -1.64 23.95 -25.76
N TRP A 41 -0.83 24.89 -25.27
CA TRP A 41 -1.24 25.82 -24.22
C TRP A 41 -2.32 26.80 -24.70
N LYS A 42 -2.11 27.44 -25.86
CA LYS A 42 -3.04 28.41 -26.45
C LYS A 42 -4.41 27.79 -26.77
N LEU A 43 -4.43 26.56 -27.26
CA LEU A 43 -5.66 25.88 -27.70
C LEU A 43 -6.23 24.92 -26.65
N LYS A 44 -5.61 24.82 -25.46
CA LYS A 44 -5.99 23.92 -24.36
C LYS A 44 -6.10 22.44 -24.77
N THR A 45 -5.25 22.00 -25.69
CA THR A 45 -5.22 20.62 -26.21
C THR A 45 -4.21 19.76 -25.45
N TYR A 46 -4.33 19.72 -24.11
CA TYR A 46 -3.36 19.07 -23.22
C TYR A 46 -3.15 17.57 -23.49
N PHE A 47 -4.08 16.89 -24.17
CA PHE A 47 -3.89 15.50 -24.57
C PHE A 47 -2.77 15.32 -25.61
N CYS A 48 -2.31 16.39 -26.28
CA CYS A 48 -1.16 16.35 -27.19
C CYS A 48 0.19 16.53 -26.49
N ILE A 49 0.25 16.52 -25.15
CA ILE A 49 1.51 16.74 -24.41
C ILE A 49 2.58 15.69 -24.78
N CYS A 50 2.17 14.45 -25.04
CA CYS A 50 3.06 13.38 -25.50
C CYS A 50 3.78 13.78 -26.80
N PHE A 51 3.12 14.50 -27.70
CA PHE A 51 3.72 14.99 -28.94
C PHE A 51 4.84 16.00 -28.70
N ALA A 52 4.65 16.92 -27.76
CA ALA A 52 5.69 17.88 -27.38
C ALA A 52 6.86 17.18 -26.66
N ILE A 53 6.58 16.20 -25.81
CA ILE A 53 7.61 15.38 -25.16
C ILE A 53 8.42 14.59 -26.21
N GLY A 54 7.77 14.01 -27.22
CA GLY A 54 8.44 13.33 -28.33
C GLY A 54 9.38 14.25 -29.10
N GLY A 55 8.96 15.48 -29.39
CA GLY A 55 9.82 16.47 -30.04
C GLY A 55 11.01 16.89 -29.17
N PHE A 56 10.81 16.98 -27.86
CA PHE A 56 11.89 17.26 -26.91
C PHE A 56 12.88 16.09 -26.82
N PHE A 57 12.42 14.85 -26.94
CA PHE A 57 13.29 13.67 -27.00
C PHE A 57 14.18 13.71 -28.24
N GLU A 58 13.61 14.00 -29.41
CA GLU A 58 14.41 14.19 -30.64
C GLU A 58 15.47 15.29 -30.44
N PHE A 59 15.09 16.44 -29.87
CA PHE A 59 16.04 17.52 -29.55
C PHE A 59 17.22 17.04 -28.68
N ILE A 60 16.95 16.34 -27.57
CA ILE A 60 17.99 15.78 -26.70
C ILE A 60 18.88 14.78 -27.46
N GLY A 61 18.26 13.92 -28.27
CA GLY A 61 18.95 12.94 -29.09
C GLY A 61 19.96 13.58 -30.04
N TYR A 62 19.56 14.63 -30.75
CA TYR A 62 20.43 15.37 -31.66
C TYR A 62 21.44 16.29 -30.95
N CYS A 63 21.16 16.77 -29.74
CA CYS A 63 22.17 17.40 -28.87
C CYS A 63 23.29 16.43 -28.50
N ALA A 64 22.93 15.20 -28.10
CA ALA A 64 23.91 14.16 -27.79
C ALA A 64 24.71 13.77 -29.03
N ARG A 65 24.06 13.65 -30.18
CA ARG A 65 24.70 13.37 -31.46
C ARG A 65 25.67 14.47 -31.90
N ALA A 66 25.30 15.74 -31.77
CA ALA A 66 26.19 16.88 -32.06
C ALA A 66 27.42 16.89 -31.12
N SER A 67 27.25 16.49 -29.87
CA SER A 67 28.34 16.41 -28.88
C SER A 67 29.31 15.25 -29.14
N ALA A 68 28.91 14.26 -29.95
CA ALA A 68 29.70 13.07 -30.26
C ALA A 68 30.78 13.33 -31.33
N TYR A 69 30.72 14.43 -32.09
CA TYR A 69 31.67 14.77 -33.17
C TYR A 69 33.14 14.65 -32.76
N ASP A 70 33.49 15.22 -31.60
CA ASP A 70 34.86 15.20 -31.06
C ASP A 70 35.08 14.09 -30.00
N LYS A 71 34.07 13.24 -29.78
CA LYS A 71 33.98 12.32 -28.62
C LYS A 71 33.40 10.95 -28.99
N THR A 72 33.77 10.43 -30.16
CA THR A 72 33.32 9.12 -30.69
C THR A 72 33.71 7.92 -29.82
N GLY A 73 34.69 8.06 -28.93
CA GLY A 73 35.05 7.03 -27.94
C GLY A 73 34.25 7.10 -26.63
N ARG A 74 33.32 8.06 -26.47
CA ARG A 74 32.53 8.21 -25.25
C ARG A 74 31.17 7.52 -25.37
N MET A 75 30.90 6.64 -24.42
CA MET A 75 29.65 5.89 -24.33
C MET A 75 28.42 6.77 -24.08
N MET A 76 28.53 7.79 -23.22
CA MET A 76 27.35 8.56 -22.79
C MET A 76 26.63 9.27 -23.96
N PRO A 77 27.30 10.02 -24.87
CA PRO A 77 26.64 10.59 -26.05
C PRO A 77 25.99 9.53 -26.95
N TYR A 78 26.62 8.36 -27.09
CA TYR A 78 26.08 7.23 -27.89
C TYR A 78 24.77 6.69 -27.30
N CYS A 79 24.74 6.48 -25.98
CA CYS A 79 23.56 5.98 -25.29
C CYS A 79 22.41 6.99 -25.33
N ILE A 80 22.70 8.27 -25.06
CA ILE A 80 21.67 9.31 -25.05
C ILE A 80 21.06 9.46 -26.45
N GLN A 81 21.85 9.54 -27.52
CA GLN A 81 21.26 9.62 -28.87
C GLN A 81 20.40 8.39 -29.19
N ASN A 82 20.86 7.18 -28.84
CA ASN A 82 20.18 5.95 -29.23
C ASN A 82 18.87 5.78 -28.47
N VAL A 83 18.83 6.12 -27.18
CA VAL A 83 17.60 6.06 -26.39
C VAL A 83 16.62 7.13 -26.88
N PHE A 84 17.04 8.38 -26.96
CA PHE A 84 16.10 9.48 -27.17
C PHE A 84 15.59 9.59 -28.61
N ILE A 85 16.43 9.32 -29.62
CA ILE A 85 15.97 9.28 -31.02
C ILE A 85 15.04 8.07 -31.23
N LEU A 86 15.32 6.93 -30.59
CA LEU A 86 14.50 5.73 -30.75
C LEU A 86 13.08 5.93 -30.19
N LEU A 87 12.95 6.56 -29.02
CA LEU A 87 11.69 6.68 -28.26
C LEU A 87 10.73 7.79 -28.74
N GLY A 88 11.23 8.85 -29.39
CA GLY A 88 10.41 9.98 -29.85
C GLY A 88 9.16 9.56 -30.66
N PRO A 89 9.28 8.67 -31.66
CA PRO A 89 8.16 8.33 -32.53
C PRO A 89 7.04 7.51 -31.87
N ALA A 90 7.32 6.77 -30.80
CA ALA A 90 6.29 6.11 -30.00
C ALA A 90 5.37 7.15 -29.32
N LEU A 91 5.93 8.29 -28.90
CA LEU A 91 5.15 9.39 -28.30
C LEU A 91 4.32 10.16 -29.35
N PHE A 92 4.82 10.24 -30.59
CA PHE A 92 4.03 10.75 -31.72
C PHE A 92 2.85 9.82 -32.05
N ALA A 93 3.09 8.50 -32.06
CA ALA A 93 2.08 7.48 -32.29
C ALA A 93 0.97 7.49 -31.21
N ALA A 94 1.33 7.60 -29.92
CA ALA A 94 0.37 7.77 -28.84
C ALA A 94 -0.59 8.97 -29.06
N THR A 95 -0.07 10.08 -29.61
CA THR A 95 -0.86 11.29 -29.87
C THR A 95 -1.88 11.08 -31.00
N ILE A 96 -1.49 10.46 -32.12
CA ILE A 96 -2.43 10.21 -33.22
C ILE A 96 -3.57 9.28 -32.82
N TYR A 97 -3.34 8.34 -31.89
CA TYR A 97 -4.39 7.48 -31.33
C TYR A 97 -5.41 8.28 -30.50
N MET A 98 -4.92 9.23 -29.69
CA MET A 98 -5.78 10.12 -28.90
C MET A 98 -6.59 11.08 -29.77
N VAL A 99 -6.04 11.50 -30.91
CA VAL A 99 -6.75 12.31 -31.90
C VAL A 99 -7.87 11.50 -32.54
N LEU A 100 -7.62 10.26 -32.99
CA LEU A 100 -8.66 9.43 -33.60
C LEU A 100 -9.85 9.22 -32.66
N GLY A 101 -9.58 8.88 -31.39
CA GLY A 101 -10.65 8.71 -30.39
C GLY A 101 -11.54 9.93 -30.25
N ARG A 102 -10.96 11.13 -30.31
CA ARG A 102 -11.71 12.40 -30.25
C ARG A 102 -12.47 12.69 -31.55
N VAL A 103 -11.89 12.39 -32.70
CA VAL A 103 -12.59 12.50 -33.99
C VAL A 103 -13.82 11.61 -34.01
N ILE A 104 -13.72 10.35 -33.53
CA ILE A 104 -14.85 9.41 -33.49
C ILE A 104 -15.99 9.94 -32.60
N ILE A 105 -15.66 10.47 -31.41
CA ILE A 105 -16.66 11.05 -30.50
C ILE A 105 -17.31 12.29 -31.12
N ALA A 106 -16.50 13.19 -31.69
CA ALA A 106 -17.00 14.44 -32.24
C ALA A 106 -17.96 14.24 -33.42
N VAL A 107 -17.76 13.19 -34.22
CA VAL A 107 -18.67 12.84 -35.33
C VAL A 107 -19.80 11.87 -34.94
N LYS A 108 -19.95 11.57 -33.64
CA LYS A 108 -20.92 10.58 -33.10
C LYS A 108 -20.82 9.21 -33.78
N GLY A 109 -19.59 8.78 -34.06
CA GLY A 109 -19.25 7.60 -34.85
C GLY A 109 -18.96 6.34 -34.03
N GLU A 110 -19.27 6.29 -32.74
CA GLU A 110 -18.82 5.24 -31.81
C GLU A 110 -19.27 3.84 -32.24
N SER A 111 -20.48 3.72 -32.76
CA SER A 111 -21.03 2.46 -33.28
C SER A 111 -20.43 2.03 -34.62
N ARG A 112 -19.62 2.89 -35.26
CA ARG A 112 -18.95 2.63 -36.54
C ARG A 112 -17.47 2.30 -36.35
N SER A 113 -16.90 2.55 -35.17
CA SER A 113 -15.52 2.15 -34.84
C SER A 113 -15.39 0.62 -34.74
N LEU A 114 -14.26 0.06 -35.17
CA LEU A 114 -13.96 -1.37 -35.01
C LEU A 114 -13.79 -1.73 -33.53
N ILE A 115 -13.13 -0.83 -32.79
CA ILE A 115 -12.85 -0.97 -31.36
C ILE A 115 -13.69 0.08 -30.63
N PRO A 116 -14.41 -0.28 -29.56
CA PRO A 116 -15.15 0.68 -28.75
C PRO A 116 -14.22 1.83 -28.30
N VAL A 117 -14.66 3.09 -28.42
CA VAL A 117 -13.79 4.25 -28.17
C VAL A 117 -13.15 4.23 -26.78
N ARG A 118 -13.87 3.72 -25.77
CA ARG A 118 -13.37 3.51 -24.39
C ARG A 118 -12.12 2.61 -24.30
N TRP A 119 -11.95 1.72 -25.28
CA TRP A 119 -10.84 0.78 -25.41
C TRP A 119 -9.85 1.18 -26.50
N LEU A 120 -10.27 1.93 -27.52
CA LEU A 120 -9.43 2.33 -28.66
C LEU A 120 -8.11 2.97 -28.20
N THR A 121 -8.19 4.04 -27.41
CA THR A 121 -6.99 4.72 -26.90
C THR A 121 -6.19 3.82 -25.96
N LYS A 122 -6.85 2.99 -25.14
CA LYS A 122 -6.16 2.09 -24.20
C LYS A 122 -5.36 1.02 -24.94
N VAL A 123 -5.97 0.34 -25.91
CA VAL A 123 -5.33 -0.76 -26.67
C VAL A 123 -4.08 -0.27 -27.39
N PHE A 124 -4.18 0.84 -28.13
CA PHE A 124 -3.05 1.33 -28.92
C PHE A 124 -1.98 2.01 -28.08
N VAL A 125 -2.35 2.81 -27.06
CA VAL A 125 -1.37 3.42 -26.15
C VAL A 125 -0.67 2.36 -25.31
N THR A 126 -1.36 1.32 -24.85
CA THR A 126 -0.71 0.21 -24.12
C THR A 126 0.28 -0.54 -25.00
N GLY A 127 -0.04 -0.77 -26.29
CA GLY A 127 0.90 -1.36 -27.25
C GLY A 127 2.16 -0.52 -27.42
N ASP A 128 2.01 0.80 -27.56
CA ASP A 128 3.15 1.73 -27.71
C ASP A 128 3.92 1.92 -26.40
N VAL A 129 3.28 1.89 -25.23
CA VAL A 129 3.95 1.92 -23.92
C VAL A 129 4.75 0.65 -23.69
N LEU A 130 4.20 -0.51 -24.05
CA LEU A 130 4.93 -1.78 -23.99
C LEU A 130 6.16 -1.73 -24.91
N SER A 131 5.97 -1.27 -26.14
CA SER A 131 7.06 -1.05 -27.09
C SER A 131 8.10 -0.05 -26.56
N PHE A 132 7.68 1.07 -25.97
CA PHE A 132 8.54 2.08 -25.35
C PHE A 132 9.37 1.52 -24.18
N LEU A 133 8.74 0.74 -23.28
CA LEU A 133 9.43 0.14 -22.14
C LEU A 133 10.45 -0.92 -22.58
N ILE A 134 10.08 -1.74 -23.57
CA ILE A 134 10.97 -2.72 -24.16
C ILE A 134 12.15 -2.02 -24.83
N GLN A 135 11.90 -1.01 -25.68
CA GLN A 135 12.94 -0.27 -26.39
C GLN A 135 13.85 0.52 -25.44
N GLY A 136 13.29 1.18 -24.42
CA GLY A 136 14.04 1.95 -23.43
C GLY A 136 14.90 1.08 -22.53
N GLY A 137 14.36 -0.05 -22.03
CA GLY A 137 15.10 -1.03 -21.25
C GLY A 137 16.20 -1.72 -22.07
N ALA A 138 15.89 -2.06 -23.33
CA ALA A 138 16.81 -2.71 -24.25
C ALA A 138 17.96 -1.81 -24.68
N ALA A 139 17.69 -0.54 -24.97
CA ALA A 139 18.73 0.46 -25.25
C ALA A 139 19.67 0.67 -24.04
N GLY A 140 19.15 0.54 -22.81
CA GLY A 140 19.96 0.49 -21.58
C GLY A 140 20.81 -0.77 -21.44
N MET A 141 20.33 -1.92 -21.91
CA MET A 141 21.07 -3.20 -21.90
C MET A 141 22.18 -3.28 -22.95
N MET A 142 22.07 -2.52 -24.04
CA MET A 142 23.13 -2.34 -25.05
C MET A 142 24.40 -1.66 -24.49
N ILE A 143 24.35 -1.19 -23.24
CA ILE A 143 25.47 -0.57 -22.52
C ILE A 143 26.38 -1.65 -21.89
N SER A 144 25.86 -2.83 -21.55
CA SER A 144 26.68 -3.92 -21.01
C SER A 144 27.24 -4.77 -22.15
N SER A 145 28.55 -5.04 -22.15
CA SER A 145 29.20 -5.93 -23.13
C SER A 145 28.55 -7.31 -23.17
N ASP A 146 28.09 -7.78 -22.01
CA ASP A 146 27.57 -9.14 -21.84
C ASP A 146 26.09 -9.24 -22.21
N LEU A 147 25.37 -8.11 -22.21
CA LEU A 147 23.93 -8.04 -22.51
C LEU A 147 23.63 -7.35 -23.84
N ALA A 148 24.62 -6.86 -24.58
CA ALA A 148 24.41 -6.08 -25.80
C ALA A 148 23.66 -6.85 -26.90
N SER A 149 23.94 -8.16 -27.05
CA SER A 149 23.22 -9.02 -28.00
C SER A 149 21.74 -9.19 -27.62
N ILE A 150 21.46 -9.33 -26.32
CA ILE A 150 20.10 -9.44 -25.79
C ILE A 150 19.37 -8.10 -25.93
N GLY A 151 20.04 -6.99 -25.62
CA GLY A 151 19.55 -5.64 -25.83
C GLY A 151 19.15 -5.39 -27.29
N ASN A 152 20.00 -5.74 -28.26
CA ASN A 152 19.68 -5.57 -29.68
C ASN A 152 18.40 -6.35 -30.08
N LYS A 153 18.29 -7.62 -29.67
CA LYS A 153 17.09 -8.45 -29.95
C LYS A 153 15.82 -7.86 -29.33
N LEU A 154 15.91 -7.30 -28.13
CA LEU A 154 14.78 -6.66 -27.46
C LEU A 154 14.39 -5.33 -28.13
N VAL A 155 15.35 -4.53 -28.61
CA VAL A 155 15.04 -3.32 -29.41
C VAL A 155 14.28 -3.70 -30.69
N ILE A 156 14.74 -4.72 -31.42
CA ILE A 156 14.08 -5.23 -32.64
C ILE A 156 12.66 -5.68 -32.31
N PHE A 157 12.48 -6.44 -31.22
CA PHE A 157 11.15 -6.90 -30.79
C PHE A 157 10.21 -5.73 -30.48
N GLY A 158 10.68 -4.72 -29.73
CA GLY A 158 9.90 -3.52 -29.42
C GLY A 158 9.49 -2.76 -30.70
N LEU A 159 10.39 -2.61 -31.66
CA LEU A 159 10.10 -1.98 -32.95
C LEU A 159 9.09 -2.78 -33.79
N ILE A 160 9.18 -4.11 -33.81
CA ILE A 160 8.18 -4.97 -34.49
C ILE A 160 6.80 -4.80 -33.84
N VAL A 161 6.73 -4.80 -32.51
CA VAL A 161 5.48 -4.53 -31.78
C VAL A 161 4.90 -3.18 -32.19
N GLN A 162 5.72 -2.13 -32.25
CA GLN A 162 5.29 -0.80 -32.69
C GLN A 162 4.71 -0.81 -34.11
N VAL A 163 5.39 -1.47 -35.05
CA VAL A 163 4.94 -1.63 -36.45
C VAL A 163 3.59 -2.35 -36.52
N VAL A 164 3.41 -3.42 -35.75
CA VAL A 164 2.16 -4.19 -35.73
C VAL A 164 1.00 -3.34 -35.18
N PHE A 165 1.19 -2.65 -34.06
CA PHE A 165 0.15 -1.82 -33.46
C PHE A 165 -0.21 -0.61 -34.35
N LEU A 166 0.78 0.05 -34.95
CA LEU A 166 0.55 1.15 -35.88
C LEU A 166 -0.15 0.67 -37.17
N GLY A 167 0.19 -0.52 -37.67
CA GLY A 167 -0.49 -1.15 -38.80
C GLY A 167 -1.95 -1.45 -38.48
N PHE A 168 -2.21 -2.02 -37.31
CA PHE A 168 -3.57 -2.27 -36.82
C PHE A 168 -4.36 -0.98 -36.61
N PHE A 169 -3.71 0.11 -36.20
CA PHE A 169 -4.32 1.45 -36.11
C PHE A 169 -4.75 1.99 -37.47
N ILE A 170 -3.89 1.90 -38.49
CA ILE A 170 -4.21 2.34 -39.86
C ILE A 170 -5.42 1.56 -40.39
N ILE A 171 -5.41 0.23 -40.24
CA ILE A 171 -6.52 -0.64 -40.67
C ILE A 171 -7.81 -0.27 -39.93
N SER A 172 -7.74 -0.08 -38.61
CA SER A 172 -8.89 0.33 -37.80
C SER A 172 -9.46 1.68 -38.24
N THR A 173 -8.59 2.63 -38.59
CA THR A 173 -8.97 3.95 -39.11
C THR A 173 -9.62 3.86 -40.48
N MET A 174 -9.09 3.02 -41.37
CA MET A 174 -9.66 2.76 -42.70
C MET A 174 -11.05 2.12 -42.61
N ILE A 175 -11.23 1.14 -41.72
CA ILE A 175 -12.53 0.49 -41.48
C ILE A 175 -13.53 1.50 -40.93
N PHE A 176 -13.12 2.34 -39.97
CA PHE A 176 -13.95 3.42 -39.45
C PHE A 176 -14.37 4.37 -40.58
N GLN A 177 -13.44 4.84 -41.40
CA GLN A 177 -13.73 5.73 -42.51
C GLN A 177 -14.67 5.10 -43.55
N ALA A 178 -14.45 3.83 -43.92
CA ALA A 178 -15.31 3.10 -44.86
C ALA A 178 -16.73 2.94 -44.32
N ARG A 179 -16.88 2.62 -43.02
CA ARG A 179 -18.19 2.53 -42.36
C ARG A 179 -18.89 3.88 -42.28
N MET A 180 -18.15 4.95 -42.04
CA MET A 180 -18.67 6.32 -42.03
C MET A 180 -19.11 6.79 -43.42
N TYR A 181 -18.44 6.38 -44.50
CA TYR A 181 -18.88 6.67 -45.87
C TYR A 181 -20.14 5.90 -46.27
N ARG A 182 -20.30 4.65 -45.82
CA ARG A 182 -21.49 3.84 -46.11
C ARG A 182 -22.73 4.34 -45.36
N ASN A 183 -22.56 4.74 -44.10
CA ASN A 183 -23.65 5.18 -43.23
C ASN A 183 -23.26 6.48 -42.48
N PRO A 184 -23.32 7.65 -43.13
CA PRO A 184 -22.94 8.93 -42.54
C PRO A 184 -23.84 9.31 -41.37
N THR A 185 -23.27 10.01 -40.39
CA THR A 185 -23.99 10.63 -39.27
C THR A 185 -24.41 12.06 -39.64
N GLN A 186 -25.40 12.61 -38.92
CA GLN A 186 -25.87 13.99 -39.10
C GLN A 186 -24.72 15.01 -39.03
N GLU A 187 -23.74 14.79 -38.13
CA GLU A 187 -22.55 15.65 -37.98
C GLU A 187 -21.57 15.54 -39.15
N THR A 188 -21.48 14.37 -39.79
CA THR A 188 -20.64 14.22 -40.99
C THR A 188 -21.26 14.76 -42.26
N SER A 189 -22.59 14.95 -42.28
CA SER A 189 -23.34 15.49 -43.41
C SER A 189 -23.42 17.02 -43.39
N SER A 190 -23.23 17.66 -42.23
CA SER A 190 -23.40 19.11 -42.05
C SER A 190 -22.22 19.97 -42.55
N ASN A 191 -21.11 19.38 -43.02
CA ASN A 191 -19.86 20.05 -43.41
C ASN A 191 -19.22 20.97 -42.33
N VAL A 192 -19.81 21.05 -41.12
CA VAL A 192 -19.32 21.89 -40.01
C VAL A 192 -17.99 21.37 -39.47
N LEU A 193 -17.82 20.05 -39.40
CA LEU A 193 -16.61 19.40 -38.90
C LEU A 193 -15.76 18.87 -40.06
N ARG A 194 -14.49 19.27 -40.15
CA ARG A 194 -13.55 18.82 -41.19
C ARG A 194 -12.94 17.46 -40.84
N TRP A 195 -13.76 16.49 -40.47
CA TRP A 195 -13.32 15.16 -40.01
C TRP A 195 -12.45 14.41 -41.04
N LYS A 196 -12.75 14.55 -42.35
CA LYS A 196 -11.92 14.00 -43.43
C LYS A 196 -10.50 14.58 -43.45
N TRP A 197 -10.36 15.87 -43.13
CA TRP A 197 -9.06 16.51 -43.05
C TRP A 197 -8.22 15.95 -41.90
N HIS A 198 -8.86 15.71 -40.76
CA HIS A 198 -8.22 15.06 -39.62
C HIS A 198 -7.79 13.63 -39.95
N LEU A 199 -8.66 12.82 -40.57
CA LEU A 199 -8.28 11.46 -40.98
C LEU A 199 -7.13 11.44 -42.01
N ASN A 200 -7.15 12.32 -43.01
CA ASN A 200 -6.06 12.43 -43.99
C ASN A 200 -4.74 12.82 -43.31
N THR A 201 -4.79 13.70 -42.30
CA THR A 201 -3.62 14.05 -41.49
C THR A 201 -3.11 12.84 -40.71
N LEU A 202 -4.02 12.05 -40.11
CA LEU A 202 -3.66 10.82 -39.41
C LEU A 202 -3.00 9.79 -40.33
N TYR A 203 -3.50 9.58 -41.54
CA TYR A 203 -2.87 8.65 -42.49
C TYR A 203 -1.48 9.10 -42.91
N LEU A 204 -1.31 10.38 -43.25
CA LEU A 204 -0.03 10.91 -43.69
C LEU A 204 1.03 10.79 -42.58
N VAL A 205 0.67 11.15 -41.35
CA VAL A 205 1.58 11.01 -40.19
C VAL A 205 1.86 9.55 -39.87
N SER A 206 0.84 8.67 -39.89
CA SER A 206 1.02 7.24 -39.61
C SER A 206 1.94 6.58 -40.63
N LEU A 207 1.84 6.96 -41.91
CA LEU A 207 2.71 6.44 -42.97
C LEU A 207 4.17 6.84 -42.74
N LEU A 208 4.44 8.10 -42.37
CA LEU A 208 5.80 8.56 -42.10
C LEU A 208 6.41 7.87 -40.87
N ILE A 209 5.64 7.69 -39.79
CA ILE A 209 6.06 6.94 -38.60
C ILE A 209 6.29 5.46 -38.95
N MET A 210 5.47 4.88 -39.83
CA MET A 210 5.62 3.50 -40.29
C MET A 210 6.91 3.31 -41.09
N VAL A 211 7.19 4.17 -42.07
CA VAL A 211 8.41 4.12 -42.89
C VAL A 211 9.65 4.24 -42.02
N ARG A 212 9.65 5.18 -41.07
CA ARG A 212 10.72 5.32 -40.08
C ARG A 212 10.89 4.06 -39.23
N SER A 213 9.80 3.49 -38.74
CA SER A 213 9.85 2.31 -37.85
C SER A 213 10.38 1.09 -38.60
N LEU A 214 9.97 0.89 -39.86
CA LEU A 214 10.52 -0.14 -40.74
C LEU A 214 12.00 0.07 -41.03
N PHE A 215 12.42 1.32 -41.29
CA PHE A 215 13.84 1.66 -41.44
C PHE A 215 14.65 1.24 -40.21
N ARG A 216 14.20 1.58 -39.00
CA ARG A 216 14.87 1.18 -37.75
C ARG A 216 14.89 -0.35 -37.57
N VAL A 217 13.82 -1.06 -37.89
CA VAL A 217 13.82 -2.53 -37.85
C VAL A 217 14.91 -3.10 -38.77
N VAL A 218 15.00 -2.62 -40.02
CA VAL A 218 16.02 -3.07 -40.97
C VAL A 218 17.43 -2.71 -40.50
N GLU A 219 17.63 -1.49 -40.00
CA GLU A 219 18.91 -1.02 -39.46
C GLU A 219 19.42 -1.93 -38.32
N TYR A 220 18.58 -2.26 -37.34
CA TYR A 220 18.97 -3.13 -36.22
C TYR A 220 19.13 -4.61 -36.61
N ILE A 221 18.35 -5.10 -37.59
CA ILE A 221 18.49 -6.46 -38.13
C ILE A 221 19.81 -6.64 -38.88
N MET A 222 20.25 -5.63 -39.64
CA MET A 222 21.52 -5.67 -40.37
C MET A 222 22.74 -5.69 -39.43
N GLY A 223 22.58 -5.28 -38.18
CA GLY A 223 23.63 -5.30 -37.16
C GLY A 223 24.75 -4.29 -37.42
N ASN A 224 25.77 -4.30 -36.56
CA ASN A 224 26.84 -3.29 -36.55
C ASN A 224 27.64 -3.22 -37.87
N ASP A 225 27.77 -4.33 -38.58
CA ASP A 225 28.45 -4.40 -39.88
C ASP A 225 27.54 -4.08 -41.08
N GLY A 226 26.29 -3.69 -40.82
CA GLY A 226 25.31 -3.35 -41.83
C GLY A 226 25.54 -1.99 -42.49
N TYR A 227 25.28 -1.89 -43.80
CA TYR A 227 25.44 -0.66 -44.58
C TYR A 227 24.75 0.56 -43.94
N LEU A 228 23.55 0.38 -43.36
CA LEU A 228 22.77 1.47 -42.76
C LEU A 228 23.41 2.06 -41.50
N LEU A 229 24.11 1.26 -40.69
CA LEU A 229 24.82 1.72 -39.49
C LEU A 229 26.23 2.25 -39.80
N GLN A 230 26.79 1.87 -40.94
CA GLN A 230 28.10 2.35 -41.41
C GLN A 230 28.05 3.71 -42.11
N HIS A 231 26.87 4.15 -42.56
CA HIS A 231 26.70 5.43 -43.23
C HIS A 231 25.83 6.35 -42.38
N GLU A 232 26.17 7.64 -42.35
CA GLU A 232 25.43 8.60 -41.53
C GLU A 232 24.12 9.07 -42.19
N TRP A 233 24.13 9.27 -43.51
CA TRP A 233 23.02 9.87 -44.24
C TRP A 233 21.66 9.17 -44.05
N PRO A 234 21.54 7.83 -43.88
CA PRO A 234 20.24 7.17 -43.72
C PRO A 234 19.49 7.63 -42.47
N VAL A 235 20.20 7.90 -41.36
CA VAL A 235 19.60 8.41 -40.12
C VAL A 235 18.97 9.79 -40.33
N TYR A 236 19.58 10.65 -41.15
CA TYR A 236 18.99 11.96 -41.42
C TYR A 236 17.83 11.88 -42.40
N VAL A 237 17.91 11.03 -43.42
CA VAL A 237 16.87 10.92 -44.46
C VAL A 237 15.66 10.14 -43.98
N PHE A 238 15.85 8.96 -43.39
CA PHE A 238 14.78 8.03 -43.03
C PHE A 238 14.34 8.11 -41.57
N ASP A 239 15.01 8.90 -40.73
CA ASP A 239 14.54 9.20 -39.37
C ASP A 239 14.30 10.69 -39.17
N ALA A 240 15.38 11.48 -39.08
CA ALA A 240 15.33 12.90 -38.69
C ALA A 240 14.35 13.71 -39.55
N THR A 241 14.47 13.59 -40.88
CA THR A 241 13.64 14.31 -41.84
C THR A 241 12.19 13.86 -41.75
N LEU A 242 11.91 12.56 -41.63
CA LEU A 242 10.55 12.05 -41.54
C LEU A 242 9.87 12.52 -40.25
N MET A 243 10.57 12.46 -39.12
CA MET A 243 10.01 12.87 -37.82
C MET A 243 9.82 14.39 -37.74
N TRP A 244 10.74 15.17 -38.32
CA TRP A 244 10.54 16.60 -38.45
C TRP A 244 9.33 16.93 -39.35
N ILE A 245 9.19 16.26 -40.50
CA ILE A 245 8.02 16.42 -41.39
C ILE A 245 6.72 16.06 -40.66
N VAL A 246 6.71 15.01 -39.84
CA VAL A 246 5.56 14.66 -38.98
C VAL A 246 5.19 15.84 -38.07
N MET A 247 6.17 16.44 -37.39
CA MET A 247 5.92 17.60 -36.53
C MET A 247 5.42 18.82 -37.32
N VAL A 248 5.95 19.07 -38.51
CA VAL A 248 5.50 20.18 -39.38
C VAL A 248 4.07 19.96 -39.88
N ILE A 249 3.75 18.76 -40.39
CA ILE A 249 2.41 18.42 -40.84
C ILE A 249 1.41 18.59 -39.70
N PHE A 250 1.75 18.11 -38.51
CA PHE A 250 0.89 18.24 -37.35
C PHE A 250 0.76 19.70 -36.90
N ALA A 251 1.84 20.50 -36.98
CA ALA A 251 1.82 21.94 -36.67
C ALA A 251 0.90 22.72 -37.62
N ILE A 252 0.90 22.38 -38.91
CA ILE A 252 0.07 23.06 -39.92
C ILE A 252 -1.37 22.57 -39.88
N ARG A 253 -1.58 21.25 -39.80
CA ARG A 253 -2.89 20.62 -40.03
C ARG A 253 -3.67 20.32 -38.76
N PHE A 254 -3.10 20.48 -37.56
CA PHE A 254 -3.76 20.10 -36.32
C PHE A 254 -3.57 21.10 -35.15
N PRO A 255 -4.63 21.49 -34.41
CA PRO A 255 -6.06 21.36 -34.72
C PRO A 255 -6.55 22.50 -35.63
N ILE A 256 -7.35 22.18 -36.65
CA ILE A 256 -8.05 23.17 -37.49
C ILE A 256 -9.44 23.49 -36.94
N ASP A 257 -10.08 22.52 -36.26
CA ASP A 257 -11.37 22.70 -35.60
C ASP A 257 -11.18 22.60 -34.07
N PRO A 258 -10.80 23.69 -33.36
CA PRO A 258 -10.54 23.63 -31.91
C PRO A 258 -11.77 23.21 -31.11
N GLU A 259 -12.97 23.53 -31.60
CA GLU A 259 -14.24 23.15 -30.96
C GLU A 259 -14.47 21.64 -30.93
N MET A 260 -14.00 20.91 -31.95
CA MET A 260 -14.01 19.44 -32.00
C MET A 260 -13.30 18.81 -30.79
N PHE A 261 -12.28 19.51 -30.27
CA PHE A 261 -11.42 19.03 -29.19
C PHE A 261 -11.68 19.74 -27.85
N ARG A 262 -12.65 20.67 -27.81
CA ARG A 262 -13.15 21.34 -26.60
C ARG A 262 -14.43 20.64 -26.11
N THR A 263 -14.34 19.40 -25.66
CA THR A 263 -15.47 18.76 -24.95
C THR A 263 -15.02 18.08 -23.67
N ARG A 264 -15.51 18.63 -22.55
CA ARG A 264 -16.00 17.84 -21.41
C ARG A 264 -16.96 16.79 -21.98
N PRO A 265 -17.03 15.56 -21.44
CA PRO A 265 -18.09 14.63 -21.83
C PRO A 265 -19.44 15.31 -21.53
N ILE A 266 -20.27 15.45 -22.55
CA ILE A 266 -21.66 15.89 -22.43
C ILE A 266 -22.32 14.90 -21.47
N SER A 267 -22.65 15.38 -20.28
CA SER A 267 -23.51 14.68 -19.34
C SER A 267 -24.80 14.32 -20.07
N ARG A 268 -25.37 13.16 -19.75
CA ARG A 268 -26.78 12.87 -20.03
C ARG A 268 -27.65 13.87 -19.25
N ALA A 269 -27.77 15.07 -19.78
CA ALA A 269 -28.80 16.05 -19.47
C ALA A 269 -29.71 16.10 -20.70
N GLY A 270 -30.60 15.12 -20.79
CA GLY A 270 -31.60 15.00 -21.83
C GLY A 270 -32.81 14.31 -21.23
N ASN A 271 -33.42 14.96 -20.23
CA ASN A 271 -34.78 14.71 -19.73
C ASN A 271 -35.26 15.86 -18.83
N ALA A 272 -35.01 17.11 -19.26
CA ALA A 272 -35.59 18.29 -18.63
C ALA A 272 -35.72 19.40 -19.67
N LEU A 273 -36.57 19.18 -20.69
CA LEU A 273 -37.12 20.18 -21.62
C LEU A 273 -38.06 19.48 -22.64
N ALA A 274 -39.07 18.77 -22.13
CA ALA A 274 -40.19 18.28 -22.93
C ALA A 274 -41.45 18.08 -22.06
N LEU A 275 -41.63 18.93 -21.05
CA LEU A 275 -42.83 19.00 -20.20
C LEU A 275 -43.39 20.42 -20.30
N THR A 276 -43.86 20.79 -21.48
CA THR A 276 -44.75 21.93 -21.76
C THR A 276 -45.15 21.92 -23.23
N ALA A 277 -45.89 20.89 -23.67
CA ALA A 277 -46.83 21.00 -24.79
C ALA A 277 -47.62 19.70 -24.97
N ARG A 278 -48.95 19.85 -24.99
CA ARG A 278 -49.99 18.90 -25.44
C ARG A 278 -50.49 17.87 -24.42
N CYS A 279 -51.41 18.38 -23.63
CA CYS A 279 -52.71 17.75 -23.36
C CYS A 279 -53.43 17.42 -24.68
N GLN A 280 -53.93 16.19 -24.83
CA GLN A 280 -55.27 15.80 -25.33
C GLN A 280 -55.28 14.37 -25.91
N GLN A 281 -56.22 13.55 -25.37
CA GLN A 281 -56.95 12.44 -26.02
C GLN A 281 -56.13 11.19 -26.46
N THR A 282 -56.54 9.92 -26.37
CA THR A 282 -57.76 9.19 -25.99
C THR A 282 -57.41 7.68 -26.00
N SER A 283 -58.07 6.88 -25.14
CA SER A 283 -58.52 5.47 -25.31
C SER A 283 -57.61 4.32 -25.84
N PHE A 284 -57.56 3.25 -25.03
CA PHE A 284 -57.33 1.79 -25.25
C PHE A 284 -57.86 1.15 -26.58
N PRO A 285 -57.68 -0.18 -26.90
CA PRO A 285 -56.99 -1.31 -26.22
C PRO A 285 -56.18 -2.33 -27.11
N ARG A 286 -55.51 -3.28 -26.42
CA ARG A 286 -55.22 -4.73 -26.72
C ARG A 286 -54.74 -5.18 -28.12
N SER A 287 -53.66 -5.97 -28.15
CA SER A 287 -53.70 -7.38 -28.63
C SER A 287 -52.40 -8.16 -28.37
N HIS A 288 -52.57 -9.47 -28.23
CA HIS A 288 -51.62 -10.55 -27.92
C HIS A 288 -50.73 -10.95 -29.11
N ILE A 289 -49.73 -11.82 -28.82
CA ILE A 289 -49.11 -12.92 -29.62
C ILE A 289 -47.58 -12.82 -29.51
N CYS A 290 -46.77 -13.88 -29.37
CA CYS A 290 -46.85 -15.26 -28.93
C CYS A 290 -45.38 -15.73 -28.87
N ALA A 291 -45.16 -16.87 -28.23
CA ALA A 291 -43.89 -17.45 -27.82
C ALA A 291 -43.08 -18.16 -28.94
N SER A 292 -41.96 -18.76 -28.49
CA SER A 292 -41.10 -19.79 -29.13
C SER A 292 -39.96 -19.23 -30.00
N LYS A 293 -38.73 -19.78 -30.03
CA LYS A 293 -38.16 -21.13 -29.78
C LYS A 293 -36.62 -20.92 -29.67
N LEU A 294 -35.87 -21.40 -28.66
CA LEU A 294 -35.28 -22.74 -28.48
C LEU A 294 -34.71 -23.41 -29.75
N GLU A 295 -33.37 -23.49 -29.84
CA GLU A 295 -32.55 -24.67 -30.22
C GLU A 295 -31.04 -24.28 -30.13
N SER A 296 -30.19 -24.93 -29.30
CA SER A 296 -29.46 -26.19 -29.54
C SER A 296 -28.27 -25.96 -30.52
N ILE A 297 -27.03 -26.45 -30.42
CA ILE A 297 -26.42 -27.61 -29.74
C ILE A 297 -24.87 -27.60 -30.03
N ARG A 298 -24.09 -28.25 -29.13
CA ARG A 298 -22.78 -28.93 -29.32
C ARG A 298 -21.43 -28.17 -29.36
N ARG A 299 -20.69 -28.40 -28.26
CA ARG A 299 -19.33 -28.98 -28.11
C ARG A 299 -18.50 -29.21 -29.40
N ARG A 300 -17.23 -28.77 -29.36
CA ARG A 300 -16.04 -29.65 -29.39
C ARG A 300 -14.73 -28.88 -29.10
N ASN A 301 -13.91 -29.53 -28.29
CA ASN A 301 -12.50 -29.21 -27.97
C ASN A 301 -11.63 -29.14 -29.23
N MET A 302 -10.56 -28.35 -29.19
CA MET A 302 -9.22 -28.77 -29.64
C MET A 302 -8.10 -27.95 -28.97
N THR A 303 -7.20 -28.71 -28.38
CA THR A 303 -5.86 -28.45 -27.82
C THR A 303 -4.83 -27.96 -28.84
N VAL A 304 -3.89 -27.08 -28.41
CA VAL A 304 -2.48 -26.98 -28.88
C VAL A 304 -1.64 -26.43 -27.70
N ALA A 305 -1.00 -27.30 -26.92
CA ALA A 305 0.44 -27.59 -26.92
C ALA A 305 1.35 -26.40 -26.53
N ALA A 306 1.81 -26.38 -25.28
CA ALA A 306 2.93 -25.56 -24.84
C ALA A 306 4.23 -26.39 -24.91
N GLN A 307 5.16 -25.94 -25.75
CA GLN A 307 6.51 -26.49 -25.83
C GLN A 307 7.37 -25.98 -24.66
N SER A 308 8.06 -26.93 -24.04
CA SER A 308 9.13 -26.76 -23.06
C SER A 308 10.34 -26.04 -23.66
N ILE A 309 10.88 -25.04 -22.96
CA ILE A 309 12.29 -24.63 -23.09
C ILE A 309 12.90 -24.54 -21.69
N ASN A 310 13.93 -25.37 -21.49
CA ASN A 310 14.78 -25.46 -20.32
C ASN A 310 15.43 -24.10 -19.98
N THR A 311 15.43 -23.75 -18.70
CA THR A 311 16.36 -22.75 -18.15
C THR A 311 17.17 -23.39 -17.04
N GLU A 312 18.45 -23.63 -17.32
CA GLU A 312 19.46 -23.95 -16.33
C GLU A 312 19.68 -22.76 -15.36
N PRO A 313 20.04 -23.03 -14.10
CA PRO A 313 20.28 -22.01 -13.09
C PRO A 313 21.65 -21.34 -13.25
N TYR A 314 21.65 -20.00 -13.19
CA TYR A 314 22.86 -19.17 -13.07
C TYR A 314 23.63 -19.54 -11.78
N MET A 315 24.76 -20.21 -11.94
CA MET A 315 25.79 -20.35 -10.92
C MET A 315 26.60 -19.05 -10.81
N SER A 316 26.69 -18.52 -9.59
CA SER A 316 27.71 -17.54 -9.22
C SER A 316 29.06 -18.26 -9.12
N ALA A 317 30.01 -17.87 -9.97
CA ALA A 317 31.37 -18.38 -9.95
C ALA A 317 32.16 -17.73 -8.80
N ALA A 318 32.42 -18.51 -7.75
CA ALA A 318 33.56 -18.28 -6.85
C ALA A 318 34.69 -19.23 -7.28
N ALA A 319 35.86 -18.67 -7.59
CA ALA A 319 37.04 -19.42 -8.04
C ALA A 319 37.59 -20.34 -6.92
N PRO A 320 38.16 -21.51 -7.25
CA PRO A 320 38.74 -22.40 -6.26
C PRO A 320 40.16 -21.95 -5.88
N MET A 321 40.37 -21.61 -4.61
CA MET A 321 41.70 -21.60 -3.99
C MET A 321 41.92 -22.97 -3.33
N THR A 322 42.84 -23.76 -3.91
CA THR A 322 43.37 -24.98 -3.31
C THR A 322 44.40 -24.62 -2.23
N GLY A 323 44.10 -24.94 -0.97
CA GLY A 323 45.05 -24.98 0.15
C GLY A 323 44.79 -26.24 0.98
N PRO A 324 45.81 -26.86 1.58
CA PRO A 324 45.73 -28.23 2.08
C PRO A 324 44.93 -28.34 3.38
N ASP A 325 44.16 -29.44 3.45
CA ASP A 325 43.49 -29.98 4.64
C ASP A 325 44.38 -29.95 5.88
N ASN A 326 43.89 -29.30 6.94
CA ASN A 326 44.21 -29.60 8.33
C ASN A 326 43.18 -28.91 9.25
N GLY A 327 42.21 -29.67 9.76
CA GLY A 327 41.27 -29.18 10.77
C GLY A 327 40.22 -30.22 11.14
N ALA A 328 40.32 -30.75 12.35
CA ALA A 328 39.54 -31.84 12.96
C ALA A 328 38.01 -31.80 12.76
N PRO A 329 37.32 -32.96 12.79
CA PRO A 329 35.88 -33.04 12.63
C PRO A 329 35.16 -32.38 13.81
N VAL A 330 34.37 -31.35 13.52
CA VAL A 330 33.37 -30.81 14.44
C VAL A 330 32.30 -31.88 14.62
N SER A 331 32.14 -32.36 15.85
CA SER A 331 31.15 -33.35 16.25
C SER A 331 29.74 -32.92 15.86
N SER A 332 29.14 -33.60 14.88
CA SER A 332 27.71 -33.54 14.61
C SER A 332 26.96 -34.17 15.79
N GLY A 333 26.29 -33.34 16.58
CA GLY A 333 25.31 -33.83 17.55
C GLY A 333 24.22 -34.61 16.81
N SER A 334 24.10 -35.89 17.12
CA SER A 334 23.03 -36.77 16.63
C SER A 334 21.69 -36.31 17.19
N GLY A 335 20.84 -35.72 16.35
CA GLY A 335 19.44 -35.47 16.70
C GLY A 335 18.71 -36.81 16.85
N GLU A 336 18.11 -37.05 18.02
CA GLU A 336 17.33 -38.26 18.30
C GLU A 336 16.12 -38.38 17.34
N ALA A 337 15.91 -39.56 16.75
CA ALA A 337 14.77 -39.77 15.86
C ALA A 337 13.45 -39.73 16.66
N ASN A 338 12.52 -38.83 16.31
CA ASN A 338 11.21 -38.79 16.97
C ASN A 338 10.24 -39.77 16.29
N GLU A 339 9.98 -40.91 16.92
CA GLU A 339 9.06 -41.94 16.44
C GLU A 339 7.58 -41.60 16.69
N SER A 340 7.25 -40.59 17.51
CA SER A 340 5.88 -40.32 17.96
C SER A 340 4.87 -39.97 16.87
N PHE A 341 5.33 -39.55 15.69
CA PHE A 341 4.48 -39.19 14.56
C PHE A 341 4.27 -40.33 13.55
N VAL A 342 5.00 -41.44 13.67
CA VAL A 342 4.91 -42.55 12.70
C VAL A 342 3.53 -43.18 12.77
N GLY A 343 2.90 -43.36 11.60
CA GLY A 343 1.53 -43.87 11.47
C GLY A 343 0.43 -42.80 11.48
N MET A 344 0.75 -41.54 11.78
CA MET A 344 -0.20 -40.43 11.73
C MET A 344 -0.34 -39.86 10.31
N THR A 345 -1.54 -39.35 9.97
CA THR A 345 -1.73 -38.48 8.80
C THR A 345 -1.12 -37.09 9.04
N GLY A 346 -0.85 -36.34 7.98
CA GLY A 346 -0.41 -34.94 8.11
C GLY A 346 -1.42 -34.07 8.88
N GLY A 347 -2.72 -34.33 8.77
CA GLY A 347 -3.76 -33.67 9.58
C GLY A 347 -3.61 -33.97 11.08
N GLN A 348 -3.38 -35.23 11.45
CA GLN A 348 -3.15 -35.62 12.85
C GLN A 348 -1.84 -35.04 13.40
N ILE A 349 -0.79 -34.99 12.57
CA ILE A 349 0.46 -34.32 12.92
C ILE A 349 0.22 -32.82 13.18
N PHE A 350 -0.54 -32.15 12.31
CA PHE A 350 -0.91 -30.75 12.52
C PHE A 350 -1.61 -30.55 13.88
N HIS A 351 -2.59 -31.40 14.20
CA HIS A 351 -3.33 -31.37 15.47
C HIS A 351 -2.40 -31.49 16.68
N GLU A 352 -1.53 -32.50 16.69
CA GLU A 352 -0.53 -32.73 17.74
C GLU A 352 0.46 -31.55 17.86
N MET A 353 0.88 -30.96 16.73
CA MET A 353 1.78 -29.80 16.73
C MET A 353 1.12 -28.54 17.31
N MET A 354 -0.17 -28.31 17.05
CA MET A 354 -0.91 -27.22 17.71
C MET A 354 -0.93 -27.41 19.22
N GLN A 355 -1.11 -28.65 19.70
CA GLN A 355 -1.05 -28.97 21.12
C GLN A 355 0.34 -28.71 21.71
N ARG A 356 1.41 -29.15 21.03
CA ARG A 356 2.80 -28.94 21.48
C ARG A 356 3.20 -27.47 21.57
N HIS A 357 2.68 -26.63 20.67
CA HIS A 357 2.86 -25.17 20.71
C HIS A 357 1.91 -24.46 21.69
N GLY A 358 1.09 -25.21 22.43
CA GLY A 358 0.17 -24.66 23.44
C GLY A 358 -0.95 -23.80 22.84
N VAL A 359 -1.32 -24.04 21.58
CA VAL A 359 -2.43 -23.35 20.91
C VAL A 359 -3.73 -23.68 21.61
N LYS A 360 -4.54 -22.65 21.87
CA LYS A 360 -5.86 -22.76 22.53
C LYS A 360 -7.03 -22.34 21.66
N HIS A 361 -6.77 -21.55 20.62
CA HIS A 361 -7.80 -21.03 19.74
C HIS A 361 -7.29 -21.02 18.31
N ILE A 362 -8.14 -21.46 17.37
CA ILE A 362 -7.90 -21.38 15.93
C ILE A 362 -9.06 -20.61 15.30
N PHE A 363 -8.74 -19.66 14.44
CA PHE A 363 -9.72 -18.91 13.66
C PHE A 363 -9.67 -19.40 12.23
N GLY A 364 -10.79 -19.82 11.63
CA GLY A 364 -10.68 -20.46 10.33
C GLY A 364 -11.97 -20.79 9.63
N TYR A 365 -11.85 -21.20 8.37
CA TYR A 365 -12.98 -21.55 7.51
C TYR A 365 -12.67 -22.81 6.70
N PRO A 366 -13.57 -23.83 6.68
CA PRO A 366 -13.32 -25.09 5.99
C PRO A 366 -13.38 -24.96 4.47
N GLY A 367 -12.76 -25.91 3.77
CA GLY A 367 -12.89 -26.05 2.32
C GLY A 367 -12.18 -27.29 1.79
N GLY A 368 -12.41 -27.61 0.51
CA GLY A 368 -12.09 -28.92 -0.07
C GLY A 368 -10.62 -29.34 0.04
N THR A 369 -9.69 -28.39 -0.06
CA THR A 369 -8.24 -28.68 -0.04
C THR A 369 -7.65 -28.80 1.36
N ILE A 370 -8.33 -28.28 2.38
CA ILE A 370 -7.90 -28.36 3.78
C ILE A 370 -8.69 -29.40 4.60
N LEU A 371 -9.62 -30.15 3.97
CA LEU A 371 -10.43 -31.17 4.64
C LEU A 371 -9.64 -32.20 5.45
N PRO A 372 -8.48 -32.73 5.01
CA PRO A 372 -7.73 -33.70 5.82
C PRO A 372 -7.30 -33.14 7.19
N VAL A 373 -7.07 -31.83 7.28
CA VAL A 373 -6.75 -31.15 8.54
C VAL A 373 -8.03 -30.94 9.36
N PHE A 374 -9.12 -30.49 8.72
CA PHE A 374 -10.41 -30.31 9.40
C PHE A 374 -10.98 -31.61 9.98
N ASP A 375 -10.79 -32.73 9.30
CA ASP A 375 -11.15 -34.07 9.78
C ASP A 375 -10.35 -34.45 11.03
N ALA A 376 -9.05 -34.19 11.04
CA ALA A 376 -8.18 -34.49 12.18
C ALA A 376 -8.48 -33.64 13.42
N ILE A 377 -8.99 -32.41 13.25
CA ILE A 377 -9.36 -31.53 14.38
C ILE A 377 -10.85 -31.67 14.77
N TYR A 378 -11.61 -32.56 14.11
CA TYR A 378 -13.03 -32.75 14.39
C TYR A 378 -13.26 -33.14 15.85
N ASN A 379 -14.05 -32.33 16.56
CA ASN A 379 -14.31 -32.47 18.00
C ASN A 379 -13.05 -32.56 18.89
N SER A 380 -11.93 -31.95 18.43
CA SER A 380 -10.74 -31.78 19.26
C SER A 380 -11.10 -31.07 20.57
N LYS A 381 -10.61 -31.59 21.70
CA LYS A 381 -10.80 -30.99 23.03
C LYS A 381 -9.63 -30.09 23.46
N HIS A 382 -8.62 -29.91 22.61
CA HIS A 382 -7.37 -29.25 22.98
C HIS A 382 -7.39 -27.74 22.75
N PHE A 383 -8.19 -27.29 21.79
CA PHE A 383 -8.35 -25.90 21.39
C PHE A 383 -9.77 -25.67 20.86
N ASP A 384 -10.24 -24.44 21.01
CA ASP A 384 -11.51 -24.00 20.48
C ASP A 384 -11.36 -23.50 19.04
N PHE A 385 -12.37 -23.75 18.21
CA PHE A 385 -12.40 -23.31 16.82
C PHE A 385 -13.45 -22.22 16.65
N ILE A 386 -13.03 -21.05 16.17
CA ILE A 386 -13.91 -19.91 15.90
C ILE A 386 -14.13 -19.82 14.39
N LEU A 387 -15.39 -20.02 13.97
CA LEU A 387 -15.81 -19.98 12.58
C LEU A 387 -16.36 -18.58 12.21
N PRO A 388 -15.61 -17.75 11.47
CA PRO A 388 -16.07 -16.46 11.00
C PRO A 388 -17.03 -16.62 9.81
N LYS A 389 -17.56 -15.50 9.29
CA LYS A 389 -18.33 -15.50 8.03
C LYS A 389 -17.48 -15.20 6.81
N HIS A 390 -16.27 -14.68 7.02
CA HIS A 390 -15.29 -14.44 5.97
C HIS A 390 -13.87 -14.70 6.49
N GLU A 391 -12.96 -15.19 5.64
CA GLU A 391 -11.59 -15.48 6.07
C GLU A 391 -10.80 -14.21 6.44
N GLN A 392 -11.14 -13.05 5.87
CA GLN A 392 -10.65 -11.77 6.37
C GLN A 392 -11.00 -11.57 7.85
N GLY A 393 -12.22 -11.95 8.26
CA GLY A 393 -12.65 -11.97 9.66
C GLY A 393 -11.77 -12.90 10.49
N ALA A 394 -11.44 -14.10 9.98
CA ALA A 394 -10.51 -15.02 10.64
C ALA A 394 -9.15 -14.37 10.93
N GLY A 395 -8.58 -13.71 9.91
CA GLY A 395 -7.30 -13.03 10.03
C GLY A 395 -7.33 -11.91 11.08
N HIS A 396 -8.29 -10.99 10.99
CA HIS A 396 -8.37 -9.88 11.94
C HIS A 396 -8.76 -10.33 13.36
N MET A 397 -9.54 -11.42 13.52
CA MET A 397 -9.76 -12.06 14.82
C MET A 397 -8.45 -12.62 15.38
N ALA A 398 -7.64 -13.30 14.57
CA ALA A 398 -6.33 -13.80 14.99
C ALA A 398 -5.39 -12.65 15.39
N GLU A 399 -5.44 -11.50 14.71
CA GLU A 399 -4.70 -10.30 15.08
C GLU A 399 -5.15 -9.71 16.43
N GLY A 400 -6.46 -9.57 16.63
CA GLY A 400 -7.02 -9.11 17.91
C GLY A 400 -6.67 -10.04 19.06
N TYR A 401 -6.76 -11.36 18.83
CA TYR A 401 -6.33 -12.39 19.78
C TYR A 401 -4.85 -12.25 20.13
N ALA A 402 -4.00 -12.08 19.12
CA ALA A 402 -2.56 -11.99 19.31
C ALA A 402 -2.17 -10.74 20.11
N ARG A 403 -2.80 -9.59 19.80
CA ARG A 403 -2.51 -8.33 20.48
C ARG A 403 -3.02 -8.30 21.93
N ALA A 404 -4.12 -8.98 22.24
CA ALA A 404 -4.65 -9.09 23.59
C ALA A 404 -3.87 -10.09 24.46
N SER A 405 -3.51 -11.25 23.90
CA SER A 405 -2.86 -12.35 24.64
C SER A 405 -1.33 -12.27 24.66
N GLY A 406 -0.72 -11.67 23.63
CA GLY A 406 0.71 -11.75 23.36
C GLY A 406 1.18 -13.10 22.79
N LYS A 407 0.25 -13.99 22.40
CA LYS A 407 0.52 -15.27 21.73
C LYS A 407 0.27 -15.14 20.23
N PRO A 408 0.88 -15.97 19.37
CA PRO A 408 0.59 -15.94 17.94
C PRO A 408 -0.89 -16.26 17.67
N GLY A 409 -1.51 -15.50 16.77
CA GLY A 409 -2.84 -15.79 16.24
C GLY A 409 -2.77 -16.88 15.18
N ILE A 410 -3.57 -17.93 15.30
CA ILE A 410 -3.56 -19.07 14.37
C ILE A 410 -4.75 -18.97 13.42
N VAL A 411 -4.46 -18.95 12.12
CA VAL A 411 -5.47 -18.92 11.05
C VAL A 411 -5.43 -20.23 10.27
N LEU A 412 -6.58 -20.87 10.05
CA LEU A 412 -6.70 -22.10 9.26
C LEU A 412 -7.76 -21.95 8.16
N VAL A 413 -7.34 -21.91 6.90
CA VAL A 413 -8.21 -21.65 5.75
C VAL A 413 -7.95 -22.61 4.59
N THR A 414 -8.89 -22.70 3.65
CA THR A 414 -8.74 -23.49 2.43
C THR A 414 -7.87 -22.79 1.38
N SER A 415 -7.54 -23.48 0.27
CA SER A 415 -6.81 -22.93 -0.88
C SER A 415 -7.57 -21.85 -1.64
N GLY A 416 -6.91 -21.27 -2.64
CA GLY A 416 -7.53 -20.37 -3.61
C GLY A 416 -8.20 -19.18 -2.92
N PRO A 417 -9.54 -19.03 -3.00
CA PRO A 417 -10.24 -17.88 -2.45
C PRO A 417 -10.03 -17.71 -0.93
N GLY A 418 -10.03 -18.80 -0.16
CA GLY A 418 -9.88 -18.72 1.30
C GLY A 418 -8.51 -18.16 1.70
N ALA A 419 -7.46 -18.59 1.00
CA ALA A 419 -6.11 -18.09 1.18
C ALA A 419 -5.91 -16.66 0.66
N THR A 420 -6.53 -16.28 -0.46
CA THR A 420 -6.44 -14.90 -0.96
C THR A 420 -7.20 -13.89 -0.10
N ASN A 421 -8.26 -14.32 0.58
CA ASN A 421 -9.04 -13.48 1.48
C ASN A 421 -8.29 -13.08 2.78
N VAL A 422 -7.23 -13.80 3.14
CA VAL A 422 -6.38 -13.47 4.30
C VAL A 422 -5.18 -12.59 3.94
N VAL A 423 -5.04 -12.15 2.68
CA VAL A 423 -3.94 -11.27 2.24
C VAL A 423 -3.95 -9.93 2.94
N THR A 424 -5.12 -9.30 3.08
CA THR A 424 -5.25 -8.02 3.81
C THR A 424 -4.86 -8.16 5.29
N PRO A 425 -5.40 -9.13 6.07
CA PRO A 425 -4.93 -9.39 7.43
C PRO A 425 -3.43 -9.70 7.53
N MET A 426 -2.85 -10.46 6.58
CA MET A 426 -1.40 -10.67 6.54
C MET A 426 -0.65 -9.34 6.36
N GLN A 427 -1.07 -8.49 5.43
CA GLN A 427 -0.41 -7.20 5.26
C GLN A 427 -0.60 -6.29 6.49
N ASP A 428 -1.75 -6.33 7.15
CA ASP A 428 -2.02 -5.56 8.36
C ASP A 428 -1.08 -6.00 9.50
N ALA A 429 -1.04 -7.30 9.78
CA ALA A 429 -0.18 -7.90 10.77
C ALA A 429 1.31 -7.64 10.49
N LEU A 430 1.75 -7.60 9.23
CA LEU A 430 3.14 -7.26 8.88
C LEU A 430 3.45 -5.78 9.15
N SER A 431 2.51 -4.91 8.80
CA SER A 431 2.62 -3.46 8.99
C SER A 431 2.68 -3.08 10.46
N ASP A 432 1.85 -3.71 11.31
CA ASP A 432 1.77 -3.47 12.75
C ASP A 432 2.60 -4.46 13.60
N GLY A 433 3.28 -5.42 12.98
CA GLY A 433 4.17 -6.35 13.68
C GLY A 433 3.43 -7.27 14.66
N THR A 434 2.33 -7.87 14.21
CA THR A 434 1.49 -8.80 14.97
C THR A 434 1.87 -10.25 14.65
N PRO A 435 2.18 -11.12 15.64
CA PRO A 435 2.52 -12.51 15.37
C PRO A 435 1.27 -13.27 14.90
N MET A 436 1.29 -13.75 13.65
CA MET A 436 0.20 -14.51 13.05
C MET A 436 0.77 -15.67 12.23
N ILE A 437 0.13 -16.83 12.30
CA ILE A 437 0.52 -18.02 11.54
C ILE A 437 -0.69 -18.46 10.73
N VAL A 438 -0.56 -18.36 9.41
CA VAL A 438 -1.61 -18.73 8.46
C VAL A 438 -1.29 -20.10 7.89
N PHE A 439 -2.18 -21.06 8.14
CA PHE A 439 -2.18 -22.36 7.50
C PHE A 439 -3.23 -22.35 6.38
N SER A 440 -2.77 -22.39 5.13
CA SER A 440 -3.64 -22.48 3.95
C SER A 440 -3.62 -23.88 3.38
N GLY A 441 -4.79 -24.43 3.05
CA GLY A 441 -4.86 -25.62 2.20
C GLY A 441 -4.34 -25.32 0.80
N GLN A 442 -3.91 -26.36 0.10
CA GLN A 442 -3.51 -26.28 -1.31
C GLN A 442 -4.01 -27.49 -2.09
N VAL A 443 -4.15 -27.34 -3.42
CA VAL A 443 -4.39 -28.48 -4.32
C VAL A 443 -3.31 -29.56 -4.15
N ALA A 444 -3.58 -30.78 -4.61
CA ALA A 444 -2.59 -31.85 -4.51
C ALA A 444 -1.30 -31.46 -5.24
N THR A 445 -0.14 -31.89 -4.74
CA THR A 445 1.17 -31.52 -5.31
C THR A 445 1.26 -31.76 -6.81
N ALA A 446 0.69 -32.86 -7.31
CA ALA A 446 0.65 -33.21 -8.73
C ALA A 446 -0.21 -32.28 -9.61
N ALA A 447 -1.09 -31.46 -9.02
CA ALA A 447 -1.95 -30.51 -9.72
C ALA A 447 -1.41 -29.07 -9.66
N ILE A 448 -0.33 -28.83 -8.92
CA ILE A 448 0.26 -27.49 -8.79
C ILE A 448 0.89 -27.06 -10.13
N GLY A 449 0.63 -25.83 -10.54
CA GLY A 449 1.06 -25.22 -11.81
C GLY A 449 0.17 -25.57 -12.99
N SER A 450 -1.02 -26.16 -12.77
CA SER A 450 -1.93 -26.62 -13.84
C SER A 450 -3.20 -25.79 -13.98
N ASP A 451 -3.32 -24.69 -13.23
CA ASP A 451 -4.54 -23.90 -13.09
C ASP A 451 -5.72 -24.75 -12.57
N ALA A 452 -5.43 -25.60 -11.58
CA ALA A 452 -6.39 -26.51 -11.00
C ALA A 452 -7.53 -25.78 -10.26
N PHE A 453 -8.63 -26.50 -10.01
CA PHE A 453 -9.76 -25.94 -9.28
C PHE A 453 -9.35 -25.47 -7.88
N GLN A 454 -9.63 -24.19 -7.58
CA GLN A 454 -9.21 -23.49 -6.36
C GLN A 454 -7.70 -23.46 -6.11
N GLU A 455 -6.90 -23.53 -7.18
CA GLU A 455 -5.47 -23.22 -7.11
C GLU A 455 -5.24 -21.71 -7.15
N ALA A 456 -4.34 -21.23 -6.30
CA ALA A 456 -3.74 -19.91 -6.40
C ALA A 456 -2.28 -20.01 -5.96
N ASP A 457 -1.38 -19.25 -6.59
CA ASP A 457 0.02 -19.11 -6.15
C ASP A 457 0.07 -18.23 -4.88
N ILE A 458 -0.41 -18.79 -3.76
CA ILE A 458 -0.46 -18.07 -2.50
C ILE A 458 0.94 -17.76 -1.97
N LEU A 459 1.96 -18.55 -2.32
CA LEU A 459 3.35 -18.23 -1.98
C LEU A 459 3.81 -16.96 -2.69
N GLY A 460 3.55 -16.84 -3.99
CA GLY A 460 3.83 -15.63 -4.76
C GLY A 460 3.08 -14.41 -4.24
N ILE A 461 1.76 -14.57 -4.01
CA ILE A 461 0.88 -13.50 -3.52
C ILE A 461 1.28 -13.02 -2.12
N SER A 462 1.52 -13.94 -1.19
CA SER A 462 1.78 -13.60 0.22
C SER A 462 3.22 -13.21 0.51
N ARG A 463 4.15 -13.36 -0.44
CA ARG A 463 5.58 -13.04 -0.24
C ARG A 463 5.81 -11.59 0.17
N GLY A 464 5.01 -10.65 -0.35
CA GLY A 464 5.10 -9.23 -0.01
C GLY A 464 4.49 -8.85 1.33
N CYS A 465 3.59 -9.68 1.87
CA CYS A 465 2.81 -9.42 3.08
C CYS A 465 3.07 -10.41 4.23
N THR A 466 4.12 -11.23 4.13
CA THR A 466 4.57 -12.15 5.20
C THR A 466 6.05 -11.93 5.53
N LYS A 467 6.46 -12.26 6.77
CA LYS A 467 7.88 -12.35 7.15
C LYS A 467 8.56 -13.49 6.42
N TRP A 468 7.83 -14.59 6.24
CA TRP A 468 8.28 -15.82 5.61
C TRP A 468 7.08 -16.66 5.20
N ASN A 469 7.22 -17.40 4.12
CA ASN A 469 6.23 -18.39 3.71
C ASN A 469 6.89 -19.64 3.13
N VAL A 470 6.18 -20.76 3.19
CA VAL A 470 6.64 -22.06 2.68
C VAL A 470 5.46 -22.91 2.22
N MET A 471 5.69 -23.79 1.25
CA MET A 471 4.78 -24.89 0.92
C MET A 471 5.40 -26.20 1.36
N VAL A 472 4.64 -26.98 2.13
CA VAL A 472 5.04 -28.30 2.59
C VAL A 472 4.94 -29.28 1.43
N ARG A 473 6.04 -29.93 1.05
CA ARG A 473 6.16 -30.83 -0.10
C ARG A 473 5.92 -32.29 0.27
N ASN A 474 6.14 -32.65 1.54
CA ASN A 474 5.93 -34.01 2.03
C ASN A 474 5.58 -34.02 3.53
N VAL A 475 4.93 -35.09 3.99
CA VAL A 475 4.44 -35.18 5.38
C VAL A 475 5.58 -35.19 6.42
N ALA A 476 6.78 -35.63 6.04
CA ALA A 476 7.92 -35.74 6.95
C ALA A 476 8.51 -34.36 7.34
N GLU A 477 8.40 -33.34 6.50
CA GLU A 477 8.86 -31.99 6.87
C GLU A 477 7.80 -31.15 7.61
N LEU A 478 6.54 -31.61 7.67
CA LEU A 478 5.43 -30.85 8.26
C LEU A 478 5.69 -30.39 9.71
N PRO A 479 6.15 -31.24 10.65
CA PRO A 479 6.46 -30.79 12.01
C PRO A 479 7.53 -29.70 12.04
N GLN A 480 8.55 -29.83 11.21
CA GLN A 480 9.66 -28.87 11.14
C GLN A 480 9.17 -27.51 10.61
N ARG A 481 8.38 -27.50 9.52
CA ARG A 481 7.83 -26.26 8.95
C ARG A 481 6.89 -25.54 9.91
N ILE A 482 6.14 -26.28 10.71
CA ILE A 482 5.33 -25.69 11.77
C ILE A 482 6.24 -25.04 12.83
N ASN A 483 7.27 -25.74 13.32
CA ASN A 483 8.21 -25.14 14.27
C ASN A 483 8.89 -23.87 13.73
N GLU A 484 9.36 -23.90 12.48
CA GLU A 484 9.93 -22.74 11.79
C GLU A 484 8.94 -21.58 11.74
N ALA A 485 7.66 -21.86 11.42
CA ALA A 485 6.62 -20.85 11.36
C ALA A 485 6.41 -20.16 12.72
N PHE A 486 6.30 -20.93 13.81
CA PHE A 486 6.16 -20.37 15.16
C PHE A 486 7.38 -19.54 15.54
N GLU A 487 8.59 -20.06 15.34
CA GLU A 487 9.83 -19.36 15.69
C GLU A 487 9.97 -18.05 14.90
N ILE A 488 9.72 -18.05 13.59
CA ILE A 488 9.82 -16.84 12.75
C ILE A 488 8.70 -15.85 13.09
N ALA A 489 7.47 -16.29 13.36
CA ALA A 489 6.37 -15.39 13.66
C ALA A 489 6.59 -14.60 14.96
N THR A 490 7.25 -15.19 15.96
CA THR A 490 7.43 -14.60 17.30
C THR A 490 8.81 -14.01 17.57
N SER A 491 9.84 -14.35 16.80
CA SER A 491 11.20 -13.83 16.98
C SER A 491 11.43 -12.47 16.30
N GLY A 492 12.39 -11.70 16.83
CA GLY A 492 12.71 -10.36 16.35
C GLY A 492 11.49 -9.43 16.45
N ARG A 493 11.24 -8.62 15.42
CA ARG A 493 9.94 -7.94 15.28
C ARG A 493 8.89 -9.00 14.91
N PRO A 494 7.84 -9.22 15.71
CA PRO A 494 6.81 -10.21 15.39
C PRO A 494 6.11 -9.90 14.06
N GLY A 495 5.52 -10.91 13.44
CA GLY A 495 4.79 -10.71 12.18
C GLY A 495 4.19 -11.99 11.61
N PRO A 496 3.48 -11.88 10.48
CA PRO A 496 2.75 -12.97 9.88
C PRO A 496 3.66 -13.91 9.09
N VAL A 497 3.37 -15.20 9.15
CA VAL A 497 3.96 -16.22 8.29
C VAL A 497 2.86 -17.08 7.66
N LEU A 498 3.16 -17.70 6.52
CA LEU A 498 2.23 -18.61 5.85
C LEU A 498 2.85 -19.98 5.60
N VAL A 499 2.12 -21.03 5.95
CA VAL A 499 2.47 -22.43 5.67
C VAL A 499 1.37 -23.01 4.77
N ASP A 500 1.73 -23.27 3.52
CA ASP A 500 0.84 -23.83 2.51
C ASP A 500 0.86 -25.37 2.56
N LEU A 501 -0.32 -25.97 2.62
CA LEU A 501 -0.54 -27.38 2.98
C LEU A 501 -1.28 -28.13 1.86
N PRO A 502 -0.57 -28.75 0.91
CA PRO A 502 -1.17 -29.59 -0.13
C PRO A 502 -2.03 -30.72 0.46
N LYS A 503 -3.19 -30.96 -0.15
CA LYS A 503 -4.18 -31.93 0.37
C LYS A 503 -3.64 -33.36 0.43
N ASP A 504 -2.79 -33.76 -0.51
CA ASP A 504 -2.15 -35.08 -0.57
C ASP A 504 -1.05 -35.23 0.49
N VAL A 505 -0.41 -34.13 0.87
CA VAL A 505 0.56 -34.09 1.97
C VAL A 505 -0.15 -34.24 3.32
N THR A 506 -1.24 -33.50 3.53
CA THR A 506 -2.01 -33.55 4.78
C THR A 506 -2.81 -34.84 4.94
N ALA A 507 -3.24 -35.48 3.85
CA ALA A 507 -3.82 -36.82 3.86
C ALA A 507 -2.78 -37.95 3.94
N GLY A 508 -1.52 -37.68 3.57
CA GLY A 508 -0.44 -38.65 3.59
C GLY A 508 -0.10 -39.14 5.00
N ILE A 509 0.26 -40.43 5.12
CA ILE A 509 0.67 -41.04 6.39
C ILE A 509 2.19 -41.03 6.51
N LEU A 510 2.71 -40.58 7.64
CA LEU A 510 4.15 -40.62 7.92
C LEU A 510 4.60 -42.07 8.18
N ARG A 511 5.54 -42.57 7.37
CA ARG A 511 6.05 -43.95 7.45
C ARG A 511 7.47 -44.09 7.98
N LYS A 512 8.22 -42.99 8.07
CA LYS A 512 9.62 -42.97 8.48
C LYS A 512 9.82 -41.87 9.51
N THR A 513 10.76 -42.09 10.41
CA THR A 513 11.16 -41.12 11.43
C THR A 513 11.70 -39.84 10.80
N THR A 514 11.33 -38.71 11.39
CA THR A 514 11.82 -37.38 11.01
C THR A 514 13.02 -37.01 11.88
N PRO A 515 14.12 -36.49 11.31
CA PRO A 515 15.23 -35.96 12.10
C PRO A 515 14.75 -34.80 12.98
N THR A 516 15.05 -34.80 14.29
CA THR A 516 14.86 -33.61 15.13
C THR A 516 16.09 -32.72 15.01
N GLY A 517 16.08 -31.83 14.02
CA GLY A 517 17.03 -30.72 13.94
C GLY A 517 16.45 -29.43 14.52
N PRO A 518 17.28 -28.44 14.88
CA PRO A 518 16.80 -27.08 15.15
C PRO A 518 16.02 -26.57 13.93
N ALA A 519 14.86 -25.93 14.19
CA ALA A 519 13.91 -25.53 13.14
C ALA A 519 14.54 -24.55 12.15
N ILE A 520 15.31 -23.59 12.63
CA ILE A 520 16.08 -22.67 11.78
C ILE A 520 17.56 -23.06 11.87
N PRO A 521 18.31 -23.13 10.75
CA PRO A 521 19.76 -23.12 10.84
C PRO A 521 20.12 -21.85 11.60
N ARG A 522 20.57 -21.95 12.86
CA ARG A 522 21.10 -20.82 13.60
C ARG A 522 22.17 -20.22 12.71
N ILE A 523 21.83 -19.15 11.98
CA ILE A 523 22.81 -18.43 11.18
C ILE A 523 23.91 -18.11 12.18
N ALA A 524 25.14 -18.41 11.77
CA ALA A 524 26.36 -18.18 12.53
C ALA A 524 26.61 -16.70 12.84
N THR A 525 25.57 -15.86 12.96
CA THR A 525 25.61 -14.48 13.45
C THR A 525 25.92 -14.40 14.95
N TYR A 526 25.87 -15.51 15.68
CA TYR A 526 26.40 -15.61 17.05
C TYR A 526 27.88 -16.01 17.11
N ALA A 527 28.59 -16.18 15.99
CA ALA A 527 30.01 -16.53 15.99
C ALA A 527 30.93 -15.43 16.56
N ASN A 528 30.38 -14.29 17.03
CA ASN A 528 31.10 -13.18 17.64
C ASN A 528 30.34 -12.59 18.85
N THR A 529 29.87 -13.44 19.78
CA THR A 529 29.19 -13.01 21.02
C THR A 529 29.97 -11.96 21.79
N ASP A 530 31.29 -12.12 21.94
CA ASP A 530 32.11 -11.20 22.73
C ASP A 530 32.25 -9.81 22.09
N ALA A 531 32.40 -9.76 20.76
CA ALA A 531 32.49 -8.50 20.02
C ALA A 531 31.15 -7.76 20.05
N ASN A 532 30.04 -8.49 19.87
CA ASN A 532 28.69 -7.92 19.94
C ASN A 532 28.36 -7.42 21.36
N GLN A 533 28.79 -8.15 22.39
CA GLN A 533 28.58 -7.74 23.79
C GLN A 533 29.42 -6.50 24.14
N LYS A 534 30.65 -6.40 23.64
CA LYS A 534 31.48 -5.19 23.79
C LYS A 534 30.85 -3.98 23.08
N LEU A 535 30.36 -4.16 21.85
CA LEU A 535 29.65 -3.11 21.12
C LEU A 535 28.41 -2.64 21.89
N LEU A 536 27.58 -3.58 22.36
CA LEU A 536 26.41 -3.26 23.17
C LEU A 536 26.78 -2.49 24.43
N THR A 537 27.81 -2.93 25.17
CA THR A 537 28.27 -2.26 26.40
C THR A 537 28.73 -0.83 26.12
N ASN A 538 29.43 -0.60 25.01
CA ASN A 538 29.88 0.73 24.59
C ASN A 538 28.69 1.63 24.23
N SER A 539 27.73 1.11 23.43
CA SER A 539 26.52 1.83 23.07
C SER A 539 25.70 2.19 24.31
N ILE A 540 25.47 1.24 25.23
CA ILE A 540 24.76 1.48 26.49
C ILE A 540 25.45 2.55 27.34
N SER A 541 26.78 2.49 27.46
CA SER A 541 27.56 3.49 28.20
C SER A 541 27.45 4.89 27.58
N HIS A 542 27.47 4.97 26.23
CA HIS A 542 27.29 6.22 25.51
C HIS A 542 25.88 6.79 25.70
N VAL A 543 24.84 5.96 25.58
CA VAL A 543 23.45 6.37 25.83
C VAL A 543 23.27 6.88 27.25
N ALA A 544 23.80 6.17 28.25
CA ALA A 544 23.74 6.62 29.64
C ALA A 544 24.39 8.00 29.84
N LYS A 545 25.56 8.24 29.21
CA LYS A 545 26.21 9.55 29.23
C LYS A 545 25.34 10.64 28.61
N LEU A 546 24.68 10.36 27.48
CA LEU A 546 23.77 11.30 26.82
C LEU A 546 22.56 11.62 27.73
N ILE A 547 21.94 10.61 28.33
CA ILE A 547 20.81 10.77 29.26
C ILE A 547 21.20 11.64 30.46
N ASN A 548 22.37 11.37 31.05
CA ASN A 548 22.88 12.09 32.23
C ASN A 548 23.24 13.56 31.91
N THR A 549 23.57 13.87 30.65
CA THR A 549 23.96 15.23 30.22
C THR A 549 22.76 16.06 29.75
N ALA A 550 21.77 15.41 29.15
CA ALA A 550 20.60 16.05 28.54
C ALA A 550 19.84 16.94 29.53
N LYS A 551 19.36 18.10 29.05
CA LYS A 551 18.56 19.06 29.84
C LYS A 551 17.07 18.96 29.51
N LYS A 552 16.72 18.69 28.25
CA LYS A 552 15.35 18.54 27.76
C LYS A 552 15.11 17.16 27.11
N PRO A 553 15.32 16.03 27.82
CA PRO A 553 15.10 14.72 27.25
C PRO A 553 13.60 14.43 27.09
N VAL A 554 13.26 13.60 26.12
CA VAL A 554 11.91 13.04 25.90
C VAL A 554 12.03 11.56 25.55
N ILE A 555 11.22 10.71 26.18
CA ILE A 555 11.05 9.32 25.75
C ILE A 555 9.96 9.26 24.69
N TYR A 556 10.27 8.62 23.57
CA TYR A 556 9.36 8.32 22.47
C TYR A 556 9.13 6.80 22.42
N ALA A 557 8.05 6.33 23.04
CA ALA A 557 7.77 4.91 23.21
C ALA A 557 6.80 4.40 22.12
N GLY A 558 7.14 3.27 21.50
CA GLY A 558 6.31 2.59 20.51
C GLY A 558 5.80 1.23 20.98
N GLN A 559 5.21 0.49 20.06
CA GLN A 559 4.62 -0.83 20.30
C GLN A 559 5.62 -1.86 20.80
N GLY A 560 6.92 -1.72 20.47
CA GLY A 560 7.95 -2.64 20.94
C GLY A 560 8.00 -2.72 22.47
N VAL A 561 7.71 -1.61 23.17
CA VAL A 561 7.64 -1.60 24.65
C VAL A 561 6.51 -2.51 25.15
N ILE A 562 5.36 -2.54 24.47
CA ILE A 562 4.20 -3.37 24.83
C ILE A 562 4.46 -4.86 24.54
N GLN A 563 5.26 -5.14 23.51
CA GLN A 563 5.58 -6.51 23.09
C GLN A 563 6.67 -7.13 23.95
N SER A 564 7.63 -6.33 24.41
CA SER A 564 8.73 -6.78 25.25
C SER A 564 8.24 -7.15 26.66
N PRO A 565 8.63 -8.33 27.20
CA PRO A 565 8.33 -8.68 28.59
C PRO A 565 8.88 -7.63 29.55
N ASN A 566 8.08 -7.18 30.53
CA ASN A 566 8.44 -6.10 31.48
C ASN A 566 8.75 -4.72 30.85
N GLY A 567 8.54 -4.54 29.54
CA GLY A 567 8.82 -3.28 28.84
C GLY A 567 8.15 -2.06 29.48
N PRO A 568 6.83 -2.07 29.77
CA PRO A 568 6.14 -0.93 30.41
C PRO A 568 6.70 -0.59 31.81
N GLN A 569 7.08 -1.61 32.59
CA GLN A 569 7.65 -1.44 33.91
C GLN A 569 9.03 -0.76 33.84
N LEU A 570 9.91 -1.23 32.95
CA LEU A 570 11.24 -0.66 32.75
C LEU A 570 11.19 0.74 32.11
N LEU A 571 10.23 0.99 31.23
CA LEU A 571 9.92 2.33 30.72
C LEU A 571 9.58 3.27 31.89
N LYS A 572 8.68 2.85 32.79
CA LYS A 572 8.32 3.64 33.97
C LYS A 572 9.53 3.87 34.88
N GLU A 573 10.33 2.84 35.13
CA GLU A 573 11.54 2.95 35.96
C GLU A 573 12.53 3.96 35.38
N LEU A 574 12.78 3.93 34.07
CA LEU A 574 13.64 4.91 33.40
C LEU A 574 13.07 6.34 33.51
N ALA A 575 11.78 6.49 33.24
CA ALA A 575 11.10 7.78 33.31
C ALA A 575 11.12 8.37 34.72
N ASP A 576 10.93 7.55 35.76
CA ASP A 576 10.95 7.97 37.16
C ASP A 576 12.38 8.24 37.66
N LYS A 577 13.36 7.41 37.26
CA LYS A 577 14.75 7.55 37.72
C LYS A 577 15.41 8.83 37.21
N ALA A 578 15.19 9.17 35.94
CA ALA A 578 15.82 10.33 35.29
C ALA A 578 14.86 11.53 35.11
N SER A 579 13.63 11.43 35.62
CA SER A 579 12.55 12.43 35.47
C SER A 579 12.34 12.85 34.00
N ILE A 580 12.07 11.89 33.12
CA ILE A 580 11.94 12.12 31.68
C ILE A 580 10.46 12.07 31.28
N PRO A 581 9.92 13.10 30.59
CA PRO A 581 8.57 13.05 30.04
C PRO A 581 8.43 12.02 28.92
N VAL A 582 7.27 11.37 28.85
CA VAL A 582 7.02 10.22 27.96
C VAL A 582 5.90 10.52 26.99
N THR A 583 6.16 10.39 25.69
CA THR A 583 5.15 10.35 24.64
C THR A 583 5.11 8.98 23.97
N THR A 584 3.96 8.60 23.45
CA THR A 584 3.71 7.30 22.83
C THR A 584 3.22 7.43 21.39
N THR A 585 3.50 6.44 20.54
CA THR A 585 2.79 6.30 19.25
C THR A 585 1.35 5.84 19.49
N LEU A 586 0.51 5.89 18.44
CA LEU A 586 -0.80 5.22 18.45
C LEU A 586 -0.71 3.76 18.93
N GLN A 587 0.25 2.99 18.40
CA GLN A 587 0.46 1.60 18.79
C GLN A 587 1.19 1.41 20.13
N GLY A 588 1.70 2.49 20.72
CA GLY A 588 2.33 2.52 22.04
C GLY A 588 1.37 2.96 23.16
N LEU A 589 0.13 3.32 22.85
CA LEU A 589 -0.87 3.69 23.84
C LEU A 589 -1.11 2.55 24.84
N GLY A 590 -1.00 2.88 26.13
CA GLY A 590 -1.04 1.91 27.23
C GLY A 590 0.34 1.46 27.71
N ALA A 591 1.44 1.76 27.01
CA ALA A 591 2.79 1.46 27.49
C ALA A 591 3.19 2.30 28.72
N PHE A 592 2.57 3.47 28.91
CA PHE A 592 2.82 4.39 30.02
C PHE A 592 1.48 4.86 30.61
N ASP A 593 1.42 5.09 31.92
CA ASP A 593 0.19 5.58 32.57
C ASP A 593 -0.03 7.05 32.22
N GLU A 594 -1.08 7.34 31.46
CA GLU A 594 -1.38 8.70 31.02
C GLU A 594 -1.84 9.64 32.14
N LEU A 595 -2.14 9.12 33.34
CA LEU A 595 -2.40 9.95 34.51
C LEU A 595 -1.13 10.44 35.23
N ASP A 596 0.04 9.90 34.86
CA ASP A 596 1.32 10.37 35.37
C ASP A 596 1.61 11.78 34.82
N GLU A 597 2.10 12.68 35.68
CA GLU A 597 2.42 14.06 35.32
C GLU A 597 3.45 14.18 34.18
N LYS A 598 4.30 13.14 34.03
CA LYS A 598 5.31 13.03 32.98
C LYS A 598 4.73 12.61 31.62
N SER A 599 3.47 12.18 31.57
CA SER A 599 2.81 11.81 30.31
C SER A 599 2.63 13.02 29.40
N LEU A 600 3.05 12.89 28.15
CA LEU A 600 2.77 13.81 27.05
C LEU A 600 1.64 13.29 26.14
N HIS A 601 1.11 12.11 26.45
CA HIS A 601 0.19 11.34 25.60
C HIS A 601 0.72 11.06 24.19
N MET A 602 -0.17 10.79 23.24
CA MET A 602 0.17 10.46 21.85
C MET A 602 0.77 11.65 21.08
N LEU A 603 1.85 11.45 20.33
CA LEU A 603 2.38 12.41 19.34
C LEU A 603 1.95 12.09 17.90
N GLY A 604 2.24 13.02 16.97
CA GLY A 604 2.13 12.82 15.52
C GLY A 604 1.06 13.71 14.88
N MET A 605 0.57 13.30 13.71
CA MET A 605 -0.40 14.05 12.90
C MET A 605 -1.60 14.54 13.70
N HIS A 606 -2.21 13.65 14.48
CA HIS A 606 -3.34 13.95 15.37
C HIS A 606 -2.98 13.80 16.85
N GLY A 607 -1.69 13.89 17.17
CA GLY A 607 -1.21 13.84 18.54
C GLY A 607 -1.49 15.13 19.33
N SER A 608 -1.05 15.15 20.58
CA SER A 608 -1.08 16.35 21.40
C SER A 608 -0.10 17.39 20.88
N ALA A 609 -0.55 18.65 20.91
CA ALA A 609 0.29 19.79 20.59
C ALA A 609 1.53 19.84 21.51
N TYR A 610 1.36 19.53 22.79
CA TYR A 610 2.47 19.51 23.75
C TYR A 610 3.46 18.36 23.50
N ALA A 611 3.03 17.14 23.12
CA ALA A 611 3.99 16.10 22.72
C ALA A 611 4.77 16.50 21.47
N ASN A 612 4.07 17.04 20.47
CA ASN A 612 4.70 17.50 19.23
C ASN A 612 5.71 18.62 19.48
N MET A 613 5.38 19.60 20.33
CA MET A 613 6.33 20.64 20.75
C MET A 613 7.50 20.06 21.55
N SER A 614 7.23 19.17 22.51
CA SER A 614 8.26 18.52 23.32
C SER A 614 9.28 17.79 22.45
N ILE A 615 8.85 17.05 21.43
CA ILE A 615 9.75 16.34 20.50
C ILE A 615 10.58 17.33 19.65
N GLN A 616 9.99 18.44 19.23
CA GLN A 616 10.70 19.45 18.43
C GLN A 616 11.76 20.21 19.25
N GLU A 617 11.49 20.42 20.54
CA GLU A 617 12.34 21.18 21.47
C GLU A 617 13.29 20.32 22.30
N ALA A 618 13.14 18.99 22.27
CA ALA A 618 13.98 18.05 23.00
C ALA A 618 15.44 18.10 22.52
N ASP A 619 16.39 18.12 23.44
CA ASP A 619 17.81 17.97 23.12
C ASP A 619 18.24 16.50 23.02
N LEU A 620 17.47 15.59 23.63
CA LEU A 620 17.64 14.14 23.53
C LEU A 620 16.28 13.45 23.32
N ILE A 621 16.17 12.65 22.26
CA ILE A 621 15.02 11.76 22.03
C ILE A 621 15.46 10.33 22.26
N ILE A 622 14.77 9.63 23.15
CA ILE A 622 15.00 8.22 23.46
C ILE A 622 13.87 7.41 22.81
N ALA A 623 14.10 6.92 21.60
CA ALA A 623 13.13 6.12 20.86
C ALA A 623 13.19 4.67 21.33
N LEU A 624 12.12 4.19 21.97
CA LEU A 624 12.00 2.84 22.51
C LEU A 624 10.99 2.04 21.70
N GLY A 625 11.45 1.13 20.85
CA GLY A 625 10.56 0.23 20.11
C GLY A 625 9.62 0.92 19.13
N ALA A 626 10.12 2.00 18.51
CA ALA A 626 9.35 2.83 17.60
C ALA A 626 10.08 3.04 16.27
N ARG A 627 9.32 3.08 15.17
CA ARG A 627 9.85 3.00 13.79
C ARG A 627 9.88 4.31 13.01
N PHE A 628 9.67 5.45 13.68
CA PHE A 628 9.59 6.79 13.07
C PHE A 628 8.66 6.83 11.84
N ASP A 629 7.41 6.39 12.00
CA ASP A 629 6.41 6.39 10.93
C ASP A 629 6.15 7.81 10.37
N ASP A 630 5.68 7.91 9.12
CA ASP A 630 5.41 9.21 8.49
C ASP A 630 4.21 9.95 9.11
N ARG A 631 3.25 9.25 9.74
CA ARG A 631 2.18 9.87 10.54
C ARG A 631 2.70 10.41 11.88
N VAL A 632 3.90 10.01 12.29
CA VAL A 632 4.59 10.52 13.48
C VAL A 632 5.56 11.64 13.13
N THR A 633 6.39 11.45 12.10
CA THR A 633 7.48 12.39 11.77
C THR A 633 7.07 13.49 10.79
N LEU A 634 6.12 13.20 9.90
CA LEU A 634 5.60 14.10 8.88
C LEU A 634 6.72 14.68 8.00
N ASN A 635 7.07 15.95 8.17
CA ASN A 635 8.21 16.52 7.47
C ASN A 635 9.53 16.11 8.14
N ILE A 636 10.18 15.09 7.58
CA ILE A 636 11.46 14.52 8.03
C ILE A 636 12.56 15.60 8.14
N ALA A 637 12.61 16.56 7.23
CA ALA A 637 13.64 17.61 7.25
C ALA A 637 13.47 18.54 8.46
N LYS A 638 12.23 18.80 8.87
CA LYS A 638 11.88 19.64 10.03
C LYS A 638 11.78 18.89 11.36
N PHE A 639 11.91 17.56 11.36
CA PHE A 639 11.75 16.73 12.56
C PHE A 639 12.92 16.88 13.54
N ALA A 640 12.61 17.11 14.81
CA ALA A 640 13.55 17.14 15.95
C ALA A 640 14.80 18.03 15.75
N PRO A 641 14.65 19.33 15.41
CA PRO A 641 15.77 20.21 15.13
C PRO A 641 16.68 20.43 16.35
N ALA A 642 16.11 20.53 17.56
CA ALA A 642 16.89 20.71 18.79
C ALA A 642 17.78 19.49 19.08
N ALA A 643 17.25 18.28 18.93
CA ALA A 643 18.00 17.04 19.11
C ALA A 643 19.14 16.92 18.09
N ARG A 644 18.89 17.25 16.82
CA ARG A 644 19.92 17.26 15.76
C ARG A 644 21.03 18.28 16.06
N ALA A 645 20.66 19.48 16.51
CA ALA A 645 21.63 20.50 16.90
C ALA A 645 22.45 20.08 18.15
N ALA A 646 21.84 19.38 19.10
CA ALA A 646 22.52 18.83 20.27
C ALA A 646 23.47 17.69 19.90
N ALA A 647 23.10 16.82 18.96
CA ALA A 647 23.96 15.77 18.42
C ALA A 647 25.24 16.34 17.80
N ALA A 648 25.12 17.41 17.00
CA ALA A 648 26.28 18.08 16.39
C ALA A 648 27.26 18.65 17.42
N LYS A 649 26.81 18.90 18.66
CA LYS A 649 27.63 19.38 19.79
C LYS A 649 28.08 18.26 20.73
N GLY A 650 27.66 17.01 20.51
CA GLY A 650 27.91 15.89 21.41
C GLY A 650 27.23 16.01 22.78
N LEU A 651 26.15 16.80 22.88
CA LEU A 651 25.44 17.10 24.14
C LEU A 651 24.06 16.43 24.22
N GLY A 652 23.62 15.77 23.15
CA GLY A 652 22.30 15.14 23.03
C GLY A 652 22.17 14.40 21.71
N GLY A 653 20.95 14.23 21.20
CA GLY A 653 20.70 13.57 19.93
C GLY A 653 19.46 12.69 19.89
N ILE A 654 19.50 11.67 19.04
CA ILE A 654 18.41 10.69 18.91
C ILE A 654 19.00 9.31 19.16
N VAL A 655 18.57 8.65 20.21
CA VAL A 655 18.95 7.28 20.53
C VAL A 655 17.81 6.35 20.13
N GLN A 656 18.13 5.27 19.42
CA GLN A 656 17.13 4.33 18.91
C GLN A 656 17.36 2.92 19.46
N PHE A 657 16.44 2.43 20.30
CA PHE A 657 16.35 1.05 20.74
C PHE A 657 15.39 0.29 19.82
N GLU A 658 15.91 -0.66 19.06
CA GLU A 658 15.17 -1.36 18.02
C GLU A 658 15.70 -2.79 17.85
N ILE A 659 14.77 -3.76 17.77
CA ILE A 659 15.13 -5.18 17.65
C ILE A 659 15.47 -5.55 16.20
N LEU A 660 14.93 -4.81 15.22
CA LEU A 660 15.12 -5.08 13.79
C LEU A 660 16.10 -4.08 13.15
N PRO A 661 17.32 -4.51 12.77
CA PRO A 661 18.33 -3.63 12.17
C PRO A 661 17.83 -2.84 10.94
N LYS A 662 16.91 -3.43 10.14
CA LYS A 662 16.28 -2.77 8.98
C LYS A 662 15.60 -1.44 9.32
N ASN A 663 15.16 -1.23 10.55
CA ASN A 663 14.47 -0.01 10.96
C ASN A 663 15.41 1.07 11.54
N ILE A 664 16.67 0.74 11.82
CA ILE A 664 17.67 1.67 12.33
C ILE A 664 18.20 2.52 11.17
N ASN A 665 18.34 3.84 11.39
CA ASN A 665 18.76 4.81 10.37
C ASN A 665 17.93 4.80 9.08
N LYS A 666 16.73 4.20 9.10
CA LYS A 666 15.87 4.05 7.92
C LYS A 666 15.19 5.37 7.53
N VAL A 667 14.67 6.09 8.53
CA VAL A 667 13.91 7.34 8.35
C VAL A 667 14.67 8.53 8.94
N ILE A 668 15.15 8.36 10.17
CA ILE A 668 15.90 9.36 10.93
C ILE A 668 17.25 8.77 11.28
N GLN A 669 18.32 9.54 11.07
CA GLN A 669 19.65 9.18 11.51
C GLN A 669 19.71 9.20 13.05
N SER A 670 20.00 8.06 13.67
CA SER A 670 20.25 7.95 15.10
C SER A 670 21.68 8.40 15.43
N THR A 671 21.85 9.11 16.53
CA THR A 671 23.14 9.41 17.16
C THR A 671 23.78 8.15 17.74
N GLU A 672 22.96 7.29 18.36
CA GLU A 672 23.36 5.98 18.86
C GLU A 672 22.22 4.99 18.63
N ALA A 673 22.56 3.76 18.25
CA ALA A 673 21.59 2.71 17.99
C ALA A 673 21.87 1.51 18.88
N VAL A 674 20.85 1.03 19.58
CA VAL A 674 20.93 -0.14 20.47
C VAL A 674 20.06 -1.24 19.87
N VAL A 675 20.71 -2.26 19.32
CA VAL A 675 20.04 -3.40 18.69
C VAL A 675 19.66 -4.42 19.75
N GLY A 676 18.41 -4.88 19.74
CA GLY A 676 17.96 -5.99 20.58
C GLY A 676 16.61 -5.75 21.24
N ASP A 677 16.24 -6.65 22.16
CA ASP A 677 15.02 -6.48 22.94
C ASP A 677 15.12 -5.26 23.87
N ILE A 678 14.01 -4.56 24.05
CA ILE A 678 13.99 -3.29 24.80
C ILE A 678 14.17 -3.55 26.28
N ALA A 679 13.50 -4.54 26.86
CA ALA A 679 13.59 -4.81 28.29
C ALA A 679 14.99 -5.28 28.68
N GLU A 680 15.61 -6.15 27.88
CA GLU A 680 17.00 -6.57 28.09
C GLU A 680 17.95 -5.36 28.07
N ASN A 681 17.86 -4.54 27.02
CA ASN A 681 18.72 -3.37 26.87
C ASN A 681 18.47 -2.29 27.93
N LEU A 682 17.23 -2.07 28.36
CA LEU A 682 16.92 -1.15 29.45
C LEU A 682 17.45 -1.66 30.80
N THR A 683 17.42 -2.98 31.04
CA THR A 683 18.01 -3.58 32.25
C THR A 683 19.51 -3.31 32.33
N HIS A 684 20.22 -3.36 31.21
CA HIS A 684 21.63 -2.99 31.13
C HIS A 684 21.86 -1.48 31.25
N LEU A 685 20.95 -0.66 30.72
CA LEU A 685 21.07 0.80 30.75
C LEU A 685 20.87 1.40 32.14
N LEU A 686 19.83 0.95 32.85
CA LEU A 686 19.36 1.57 34.09
C LEU A 686 20.45 1.77 35.15
N PRO A 687 21.37 0.81 35.42
CA PRO A 687 22.46 0.99 36.38
C PRO A 687 23.38 2.19 36.09
N HIS A 688 23.52 2.58 34.82
CA HIS A 688 24.40 3.68 34.39
C HIS A 688 23.70 5.04 34.32
N VAL A 689 22.38 5.07 34.47
CA VAL A 689 21.59 6.31 34.49
C VAL A 689 21.58 6.88 35.91
N ASN A 690 21.96 8.16 36.03
CA ASN A 690 21.95 8.88 37.30
C ASN A 690 20.51 9.18 37.72
N ARG A 691 20.28 9.24 39.04
CA ARG A 691 19.00 9.72 39.55
C ARG A 691 18.92 11.23 39.34
N THR A 692 17.85 11.70 38.72
CA THR A 692 17.58 13.12 38.49
C THR A 692 16.16 13.41 38.93
N SER A 693 15.98 14.40 39.78
CA SER A 693 14.68 14.87 40.26
C SER A 693 13.99 15.79 39.25
N MET A 694 12.66 15.91 39.35
CA MET A 694 11.91 16.86 38.54
C MET A 694 12.30 18.32 38.85
N THR A 695 12.77 18.61 40.07
CA THR A 695 13.27 19.93 40.46
C THR A 695 14.53 20.32 39.67
N GLU A 696 15.44 19.38 39.42
CA GLU A 696 16.61 19.60 38.56
C GLU A 696 16.22 19.85 37.09
N ARG A 697 15.02 19.42 36.67
CA ARG A 697 14.44 19.66 35.35
C ARG A 697 13.27 20.64 35.37
N GLN A 698 13.17 21.49 36.39
CA GLN A 698 12.01 22.37 36.61
C GLN A 698 11.71 23.27 35.40
N ALA A 699 12.75 23.82 34.75
CA ALA A 699 12.58 24.66 33.57
C ALA A 699 11.90 23.90 32.41
N TRP A 700 12.25 22.62 32.22
CA TRP A 700 11.69 21.80 31.15
C TRP A 700 10.24 21.43 31.43
N PHE A 701 9.94 20.96 32.65
CA PHE A 701 8.58 20.64 33.04
C PHE A 701 7.67 21.87 33.09
N LYS A 702 8.20 23.04 33.49
CA LYS A 702 7.46 24.30 33.41
C LYS A 702 7.00 24.59 31.99
N GLN A 703 7.91 24.52 31.01
CA GLN A 703 7.60 24.73 29.60
C GLN A 703 6.56 23.72 29.08
N ILE A 704 6.69 22.44 29.44
CA ILE A 704 5.72 21.40 29.08
C ILE A 704 4.33 21.70 29.67
N ASN A 705 4.27 22.09 30.94
CA ASN A 705 3.02 22.41 31.62
C ASN A 705 2.35 23.67 31.04
N GLU A 706 3.13 24.65 30.61
CA GLU A 706 2.62 25.80 29.86
C GLU A 706 1.97 25.35 28.54
N TRP A 707 2.57 24.41 27.80
CA TRP A 707 1.96 23.87 26.58
C TRP A 707 0.73 23.01 26.83
N LYS A 708 0.72 22.18 27.88
CA LYS A 708 -0.45 21.40 28.30
C LYS A 708 -1.63 22.33 28.62
N THR A 709 -1.37 23.42 29.32
CA THR A 709 -2.39 24.44 29.67
C THR A 709 -2.86 25.21 28.44
N LYS A 710 -1.93 25.55 27.53
CA LYS A 710 -2.24 26.34 26.33
C LYS A 710 -3.07 25.56 25.30
N TRP A 711 -2.81 24.26 25.14
CA TRP A 711 -3.45 23.43 24.13
C TRP A 711 -3.98 22.10 24.70
N PRO A 712 -5.04 22.15 25.53
CA PRO A 712 -5.62 20.95 26.09
C PRO A 712 -6.43 20.18 25.03
N TRP A 713 -6.52 18.86 25.17
CA TRP A 713 -7.22 18.00 24.21
C TRP A 713 -8.74 18.11 24.24
N ASN A 714 -9.32 18.55 25.35
CA ASN A 714 -10.76 18.76 25.48
C ASN A 714 -11.23 20.13 24.94
N ALA A 715 -10.36 20.87 24.24
CA ALA A 715 -10.72 22.11 23.56
C ALA A 715 -11.53 21.82 22.28
N TYR A 716 -12.84 21.64 22.44
CA TYR A 716 -13.83 21.55 21.35
C TYR A 716 -15.18 22.10 21.82
N THR A 717 -16.04 22.59 20.92
CA THR A 717 -17.35 23.12 21.31
C THR A 717 -18.29 22.04 21.84
N ARG A 718 -18.80 22.22 23.06
CA ARG A 718 -19.87 21.39 23.63
C ARG A 718 -21.28 21.95 23.34
N ASP A 719 -21.42 23.28 23.31
CA ASP A 719 -22.73 23.94 23.44
C ASP A 719 -23.35 24.51 22.15
N GLU A 720 -22.62 24.61 21.03
CA GLU A 720 -23.12 25.23 19.78
C GLU A 720 -24.30 24.48 19.14
N ARG A 721 -24.36 23.16 19.33
CA ARG A 721 -25.43 22.30 18.83
C ARG A 721 -25.81 21.29 19.91
N PRO A 722 -26.53 21.75 20.95
CA PRO A 722 -26.75 20.97 22.18
C PRO A 722 -27.63 19.74 21.96
N HIS A 723 -28.26 19.62 20.78
CA HIS A 723 -29.09 18.48 20.41
C HIS A 723 -28.32 17.37 19.67
N LEU A 724 -27.04 17.57 19.33
CA LEU A 724 -26.21 16.57 18.63
C LEU A 724 -25.10 16.07 19.53
N ILE A 725 -24.85 14.76 19.48
CA ILE A 725 -23.80 14.11 20.26
C ILE A 725 -22.44 14.43 19.64
N LYS A 726 -21.57 15.10 20.39
CA LYS A 726 -20.16 15.29 19.99
C LYS A 726 -19.42 13.95 20.13
N PRO A 727 -18.70 13.48 19.10
CA PRO A 727 -18.02 12.20 19.17
C PRO A 727 -16.97 12.17 20.29
N GLN A 728 -16.28 13.28 20.55
CA GLN A 728 -15.32 13.41 21.66
C GLN A 728 -15.97 13.18 23.02
N TYR A 729 -17.14 13.77 23.26
CA TYR A 729 -17.88 13.66 24.53
C TYR A 729 -18.24 12.22 24.84
N LEU A 730 -18.71 11.46 23.84
CA LEU A 730 -19.00 10.03 23.98
C LEU A 730 -17.78 9.24 24.50
N ILE A 731 -16.59 9.50 23.94
CA ILE A 731 -15.36 8.80 24.33
C ILE A 731 -14.92 9.20 25.75
N GLU A 732 -15.05 10.48 26.11
CA GLU A 732 -14.74 10.95 27.46
C GLU A 732 -15.63 10.28 28.52
N GLU A 733 -16.95 10.22 28.28
CA GLU A 733 -17.88 9.55 29.18
C GLU A 733 -17.61 8.04 29.27
N LEU A 734 -17.30 7.39 28.15
CA LEU A 734 -16.87 5.99 28.18
C LEU A 734 -15.59 5.81 29.00
N SER A 735 -14.63 6.73 28.85
CA SER A 735 -13.38 6.69 29.61
C SER A 735 -13.63 6.86 31.11
N ASN A 736 -14.54 7.75 31.50
CA ASN A 736 -14.93 7.99 32.89
C ASN A 736 -15.65 6.78 33.50
N LEU A 737 -16.64 6.22 32.79
CA LEU A 737 -17.40 5.05 33.24
C LEU A 737 -16.53 3.79 33.39
N THR A 738 -15.41 3.73 32.66
CA THR A 738 -14.44 2.62 32.73
C THR A 738 -13.24 2.91 33.64
N ALA A 739 -13.19 4.06 34.32
CA ALA A 739 -12.04 4.49 35.11
C ALA A 739 -11.65 3.48 36.21
N GLY A 740 -12.63 2.84 36.86
CA GLY A 740 -12.41 1.85 37.91
C GLY A 740 -11.97 0.46 37.40
N ARG A 741 -11.93 0.23 36.09
CA ARG A 741 -11.63 -1.08 35.48
C ARG A 741 -10.75 -1.02 34.23
N LYS A 742 -9.88 0.00 34.13
CA LYS A 742 -9.02 0.21 32.95
C LYS A 742 -8.11 -0.99 32.66
N GLN A 743 -7.67 -1.72 33.68
CA GLN A 743 -6.84 -2.93 33.55
C GLN A 743 -7.55 -4.11 32.89
N GLU A 744 -8.89 -4.10 32.91
CA GLU A 744 -9.76 -5.13 32.33
C GLU A 744 -10.53 -4.59 31.12
N THR A 745 -10.20 -3.40 30.62
CA THR A 745 -10.87 -2.80 29.46
C THR A 745 -9.95 -2.84 28.26
N ILE A 746 -10.41 -3.45 27.17
CA ILE A 746 -9.72 -3.48 25.89
C ILE A 746 -10.60 -2.75 24.88
N ILE A 747 -10.00 -1.83 24.15
CA ILE A 747 -10.64 -1.07 23.09
C ILE A 747 -10.08 -1.53 21.76
N THR A 748 -10.97 -1.90 20.84
CA THR A 748 -10.66 -2.01 19.42
C THR A 748 -11.24 -0.84 18.66
N THR A 749 -10.71 -0.56 17.47
CA THR A 749 -11.32 0.44 16.60
C THR A 749 -11.27 0.01 15.15
N GLY A 750 -12.21 0.50 14.34
CA GLY A 750 -11.97 0.64 12.89
C GLY A 750 -10.99 1.78 12.58
N VAL A 751 -11.11 2.35 11.38
CA VAL A 751 -10.18 3.38 10.88
C VAL A 751 -10.93 4.60 10.40
N GLY A 752 -10.54 5.77 10.90
CA GLY A 752 -11.22 7.03 10.62
C GLY A 752 -11.07 8.05 11.74
N GLN A 753 -12.01 8.99 11.84
CA GLN A 753 -11.97 10.00 12.89
C GLN A 753 -12.25 9.40 14.27
N HIS A 754 -13.15 8.42 14.36
CA HIS A 754 -13.47 7.70 15.59
C HIS A 754 -12.25 7.02 16.22
N GLN A 755 -11.33 6.49 15.40
CA GLN A 755 -10.05 5.95 15.84
C GLN A 755 -9.21 7.02 16.55
N MET A 756 -9.11 8.21 15.95
CA MET A 756 -8.30 9.30 16.50
C MET A 756 -8.94 9.90 17.75
N TRP A 757 -10.26 10.12 17.77
CA TRP A 757 -10.95 10.58 18.98
C TRP A 757 -10.85 9.57 20.12
N THR A 758 -10.90 8.27 19.80
CA THR A 758 -10.64 7.21 20.80
C THR A 758 -9.24 7.33 21.37
N ALA A 759 -8.22 7.43 20.52
CA ALA A 759 -6.83 7.60 20.93
C ALA A 759 -6.61 8.87 21.77
N GLN A 760 -7.27 9.97 21.40
CA GLN A 760 -7.15 11.28 22.05
C GLN A 760 -7.90 11.37 23.38
N HIS A 761 -9.12 10.84 23.50
CA HIS A 761 -10.01 11.14 24.63
C HIS A 761 -10.17 9.97 25.61
N PHE A 762 -9.83 8.74 25.23
CA PHE A 762 -9.72 7.64 26.20
C PHE A 762 -8.39 7.73 26.94
N ARG A 763 -8.41 7.55 28.28
CA ARG A 763 -7.18 7.53 29.08
C ARG A 763 -6.55 6.13 29.10
N TRP A 764 -5.34 6.03 28.57
CA TRP A 764 -4.60 4.77 28.46
C TRP A 764 -3.67 4.58 29.65
N ARG A 765 -3.82 3.45 30.34
CA ARG A 765 -3.08 3.19 31.59
C ARG A 765 -2.37 1.85 31.64
N HIS A 766 -2.81 0.90 30.82
CA HIS A 766 -2.34 -0.48 30.86
C HIS A 766 -1.94 -0.96 29.47
N PRO A 767 -0.90 -1.82 29.36
CA PRO A 767 -0.45 -2.31 28.07
C PRO A 767 -1.51 -3.21 27.42
N ARG A 768 -1.48 -3.30 26.09
CA ARG A 768 -2.38 -4.15 25.28
C ARG A 768 -3.88 -3.82 25.46
N SER A 769 -4.20 -2.61 25.91
CA SER A 769 -5.59 -2.14 26.04
C SER A 769 -6.12 -1.45 24.78
N LEU A 770 -5.25 -1.03 23.84
CA LEU A 770 -5.65 -0.54 22.52
C LEU A 770 -5.22 -1.53 21.43
N ILE A 771 -6.17 -1.95 20.61
CA ILE A 771 -5.96 -2.86 19.49
C ILE A 771 -6.56 -2.19 18.25
N THR A 772 -5.71 -1.61 17.40
CA THR A 772 -6.13 -0.80 16.25
C THR A 772 -5.21 -0.99 15.05
N SER A 773 -5.74 -0.97 13.84
CA SER A 773 -4.94 -0.99 12.60
C SER A 773 -4.37 0.41 12.33
N GLY A 774 -3.05 0.54 12.47
CA GLY A 774 -2.35 1.83 12.33
C GLY A 774 -1.40 1.86 11.15
N GLY A 775 -0.61 0.80 10.95
CA GLY A 775 0.39 0.74 9.89
C GLY A 775 -0.23 0.61 8.50
N LEU A 776 -1.24 -0.25 8.35
CA LEU A 776 -1.98 -0.39 7.08
C LEU A 776 -3.25 0.47 7.05
N GLY A 777 -3.92 0.62 8.20
CA GLY A 777 -5.15 1.42 8.29
C GLY A 777 -6.35 0.73 7.65
N THR A 778 -6.58 -0.55 7.96
CA THR A 778 -7.67 -1.36 7.39
C THR A 778 -9.03 -1.03 8.00
N MET A 779 -9.93 -0.43 7.22
CA MET A 779 -11.34 -0.30 7.58
C MET A 779 -12.00 -1.69 7.70
N GLY A 780 -12.85 -1.89 8.72
CA GLY A 780 -13.43 -3.20 9.04
C GLY A 780 -12.60 -4.07 9.98
N PHE A 781 -11.46 -3.56 10.48
CA PHE A 781 -10.64 -4.26 11.47
C PHE A 781 -11.32 -4.38 12.85
N GLY A 782 -12.06 -3.35 13.27
CA GLY A 782 -12.58 -3.17 14.63
C GLY A 782 -13.33 -4.38 15.17
N LEU A 783 -14.46 -4.71 14.57
CA LEU A 783 -15.33 -5.81 15.00
C LEU A 783 -14.62 -7.19 15.08
N PRO A 784 -13.97 -7.71 14.03
CA PRO A 784 -13.29 -9.00 14.12
C PRO A 784 -12.14 -8.97 15.13
N ALA A 785 -11.37 -7.88 15.22
CA ALA A 785 -10.33 -7.76 16.26
C ALA A 785 -10.93 -7.79 17.67
N ALA A 786 -12.13 -7.21 17.88
CA ALA A 786 -12.82 -7.24 19.17
C ALA A 786 -13.19 -8.66 19.56
N ILE A 787 -13.72 -9.43 18.59
CA ILE A 787 -14.09 -10.83 18.78
C ILE A 787 -12.84 -11.63 19.19
N GLY A 788 -11.74 -11.47 18.46
CA GLY A 788 -10.47 -12.11 18.79
C GLY A 788 -9.92 -11.73 20.16
N ALA A 789 -9.97 -10.45 20.52
CA ALA A 789 -9.51 -9.95 21.81
C ALA A 789 -10.37 -10.48 22.97
N LYS A 790 -11.69 -10.58 22.78
CA LYS A 790 -12.62 -11.15 23.76
C LYS A 790 -12.41 -12.66 23.92
N VAL A 791 -12.07 -13.38 22.85
CA VAL A 791 -11.65 -14.79 22.93
C VAL A 791 -10.34 -14.94 23.73
N ALA A 792 -9.37 -14.06 23.52
CA ALA A 792 -8.12 -14.06 24.29
C ALA A 792 -8.32 -13.70 25.77
N ARG A 793 -9.29 -12.84 26.08
CA ARG A 793 -9.55 -12.28 27.41
C ARG A 793 -11.07 -12.31 27.69
N PRO A 794 -11.64 -13.51 27.99
CA PRO A 794 -13.08 -13.68 28.13
C PRO A 794 -13.69 -12.84 29.25
N ASP A 795 -12.95 -12.55 30.32
CA ASP A 795 -13.43 -11.74 31.45
C ASP A 795 -13.30 -10.23 31.24
N ALA A 796 -12.52 -9.80 30.24
CA ALA A 796 -12.29 -8.38 29.97
C ALA A 796 -13.53 -7.73 29.33
N LEU A 797 -13.75 -6.45 29.63
CA LEU A 797 -14.68 -5.61 28.88
C LEU A 797 -14.01 -5.24 27.55
N VAL A 798 -14.47 -5.83 26.45
CA VAL A 798 -13.94 -5.55 25.11
C VAL A 798 -14.94 -4.71 24.34
N ILE A 799 -14.54 -3.49 24.00
CA ILE A 799 -15.38 -2.51 23.31
C ILE A 799 -14.77 -2.19 21.95
N ASP A 800 -15.54 -2.41 20.90
CA ASP A 800 -15.23 -1.94 19.56
C ASP A 800 -15.82 -0.55 19.37
N ILE A 801 -14.95 0.45 19.17
CA ILE A 801 -15.37 1.79 18.82
C ILE A 801 -15.15 1.93 17.32
N ASP A 802 -16.23 1.85 16.56
CA ASP A 802 -16.19 1.83 15.11
C ASP A 802 -16.93 3.01 14.47
N GLY A 803 -16.56 3.33 13.24
CA GLY A 803 -17.25 4.30 12.40
C GLY A 803 -18.19 3.56 11.47
N ASP A 804 -19.32 4.17 11.13
CA ASP A 804 -20.34 3.60 10.22
C ASP A 804 -19.77 3.01 8.93
N ALA A 805 -18.84 3.72 8.26
CA ALA A 805 -18.21 3.25 7.03
C ALA A 805 -17.24 2.08 7.26
N SER A 806 -16.53 2.07 8.40
CA SER A 806 -15.63 0.98 8.76
C SER A 806 -16.39 -0.28 9.16
N PHE A 807 -17.40 -0.13 10.01
CA PHE A 807 -18.26 -1.22 10.47
C PHE A 807 -18.95 -1.93 9.30
N SER A 808 -19.39 -1.15 8.29
CA SER A 808 -20.03 -1.67 7.07
C SER A 808 -19.14 -2.62 6.25
N MET A 809 -17.83 -2.64 6.45
CA MET A 809 -16.92 -3.54 5.73
C MET A 809 -17.01 -4.99 6.22
N THR A 810 -17.24 -5.20 7.52
CA THR A 810 -17.12 -6.53 8.18
C THR A 810 -18.25 -6.84 9.16
N LEU A 811 -19.33 -6.06 9.17
CA LEU A 811 -20.50 -6.24 10.05
C LEU A 811 -21.12 -7.64 10.07
N THR A 812 -20.83 -8.48 9.07
CA THR A 812 -21.27 -9.88 9.02
C THR A 812 -20.75 -10.69 10.21
N GLU A 813 -19.61 -10.30 10.79
CA GLU A 813 -19.01 -10.99 11.93
C GLU A 813 -19.77 -10.79 13.25
N LEU A 814 -20.80 -9.93 13.28
CA LEU A 814 -21.77 -9.93 14.38
C LEU A 814 -22.44 -11.31 14.53
N THR A 815 -22.71 -12.00 13.42
CA THR A 815 -23.26 -13.35 13.47
C THR A 815 -22.27 -14.36 14.07
N THR A 816 -20.96 -14.14 13.91
CA THR A 816 -19.92 -14.93 14.57
C THR A 816 -19.91 -14.66 16.07
N ALA A 817 -19.99 -13.39 16.49
CA ALA A 817 -20.12 -13.04 17.90
C ALA A 817 -21.39 -13.66 18.54
N SER A 818 -22.52 -13.64 17.84
CA SER A 818 -23.77 -14.29 18.28
C SER A 818 -23.62 -15.82 18.37
N GLN A 819 -23.10 -16.47 17.31
CA GLN A 819 -22.95 -17.92 17.24
C GLN A 819 -22.18 -18.50 18.43
N PHE A 820 -21.13 -17.82 18.87
CA PHE A 820 -20.27 -18.26 19.96
C PHE A 820 -20.55 -17.53 21.29
N ASN A 821 -21.59 -16.68 21.33
CA ASN A 821 -21.91 -15.79 22.45
C ASN A 821 -20.68 -15.00 22.98
N ILE A 822 -19.85 -14.51 22.06
CA ILE A 822 -18.65 -13.74 22.39
C ILE A 822 -19.09 -12.32 22.73
N GLY A 823 -19.06 -11.97 24.02
CA GLY A 823 -19.64 -10.74 24.57
C GLY A 823 -18.91 -9.43 24.26
N VAL A 824 -18.66 -9.14 22.98
CA VAL A 824 -18.11 -7.86 22.50
C VAL A 824 -19.15 -6.74 22.57
N LYS A 825 -18.69 -5.51 22.84
CA LYS A 825 -19.53 -4.31 22.91
C LYS A 825 -19.21 -3.40 21.75
N VAL A 826 -20.10 -3.28 20.77
CA VAL A 826 -19.86 -2.45 19.58
C VAL A 826 -20.50 -1.09 19.77
N ILE A 827 -19.75 -0.03 19.52
CA ILE A 827 -20.21 1.35 19.45
C ILE A 827 -19.98 1.83 18.03
N VAL A 828 -21.05 2.09 17.27
CA VAL A 828 -20.96 2.69 15.93
C VAL A 828 -21.20 4.19 16.05
N LEU A 829 -20.15 4.99 15.83
CA LEU A 829 -20.26 6.43 15.69
C LEU A 829 -20.79 6.74 14.29
N ASN A 830 -22.11 6.89 14.19
CA ASN A 830 -22.79 7.15 12.93
C ASN A 830 -22.87 8.66 12.68
N ASN A 831 -21.95 9.15 11.84
CA ASN A 831 -21.99 10.51 11.26
C ASN A 831 -22.45 10.49 9.79
N GLU A 832 -22.84 9.33 9.25
CA GLU A 832 -23.27 9.11 7.87
C GLU A 832 -22.25 9.58 6.82
N GLU A 833 -20.96 9.44 7.13
CA GLU A 833 -19.88 9.89 6.25
C GLU A 833 -18.56 9.15 6.49
N GLN A 834 -17.71 9.12 5.46
CA GLN A 834 -16.30 8.78 5.61
C GLN A 834 -15.54 9.97 6.22
N GLY A 835 -15.81 10.26 7.49
CA GLY A 835 -15.44 11.51 8.18
C GLY A 835 -13.97 11.92 8.04
N MET A 836 -13.06 10.95 8.03
CA MET A 836 -11.63 11.24 7.85
C MET A 836 -11.37 11.78 6.44
N VAL A 837 -11.96 11.17 5.41
CA VAL A 837 -11.79 11.62 4.03
C VAL A 837 -12.50 12.95 3.80
N THR A 838 -13.69 13.16 4.37
CA THR A 838 -14.41 14.43 4.25
C THR A 838 -13.66 15.58 4.93
N GLN A 839 -12.99 15.35 6.07
CA GLN A 839 -12.09 16.33 6.69
C GLN A 839 -10.96 16.78 5.74
N TRP A 840 -10.33 15.83 5.04
CA TRP A 840 -9.30 16.18 4.04
C TRP A 840 -9.90 16.92 2.84
N GLN A 841 -11.11 16.55 2.40
CA GLN A 841 -11.84 17.26 1.34
C GLN A 841 -12.21 18.69 1.76
N ASN A 842 -12.55 18.92 3.04
CA ASN A 842 -12.76 20.25 3.58
C ASN A 842 -11.50 21.11 3.52
N LEU A 843 -10.38 20.56 4.01
CA LEU A 843 -9.14 21.31 4.18
C LEU A 843 -8.40 21.59 2.87
N PHE A 844 -8.41 20.64 1.93
CA PHE A 844 -7.53 20.68 0.75
C PHE A 844 -8.25 20.69 -0.59
N TYR A 845 -9.57 20.45 -0.61
CA TYR A 845 -10.34 20.29 -1.85
C TYR A 845 -11.66 21.07 -1.85
N GLU A 846 -11.70 22.19 -1.11
CA GLU A 846 -12.81 23.15 -1.15
C GLU A 846 -14.20 22.53 -0.94
N ASP A 847 -14.33 21.63 0.02
CA ASP A 847 -15.61 21.00 0.42
C ASP A 847 -16.26 20.15 -0.68
N ARG A 848 -15.46 19.66 -1.65
CA ARG A 848 -15.92 18.79 -2.73
C ARG A 848 -15.98 17.33 -2.28
N TYR A 849 -17.12 16.93 -1.71
CA TYR A 849 -17.33 15.56 -1.22
C TYR A 849 -17.56 14.56 -2.35
N SER A 850 -16.48 13.96 -2.81
CA SER A 850 -16.51 13.00 -3.92
C SER A 850 -16.61 11.58 -3.38
N HIS A 851 -17.81 11.00 -3.42
CA HIS A 851 -18.09 9.59 -3.08
C HIS A 851 -17.72 9.19 -1.64
N THR A 852 -17.79 10.13 -0.71
CA THR A 852 -17.44 9.96 0.71
C THR A 852 -18.66 9.84 1.63
N HIS A 853 -19.83 9.60 1.05
CA HIS A 853 -21.08 9.35 1.75
C HIS A 853 -21.70 8.08 1.21
N GLN A 854 -21.44 6.96 1.89
CA GLN A 854 -22.14 5.71 1.65
C GLN A 854 -23.55 5.76 2.24
N ARG A 855 -24.45 4.93 1.72
CA ARG A 855 -25.75 4.71 2.35
C ARG A 855 -25.60 3.66 3.44
N ASN A 856 -25.83 4.05 4.70
CA ASN A 856 -25.84 3.12 5.81
C ASN A 856 -27.13 2.26 5.80
N PRO A 857 -27.05 0.98 6.21
CA PRO A 857 -28.24 0.20 6.54
C PRO A 857 -28.88 0.72 7.83
N ASP A 858 -30.09 0.25 8.14
CA ASP A 858 -30.61 0.39 9.50
C ASP A 858 -29.87 -0.59 10.42
N PHE A 859 -28.91 -0.07 11.20
CA PHE A 859 -28.09 -0.89 12.09
C PHE A 859 -28.91 -1.61 13.17
N MET A 860 -30.07 -1.09 13.56
CA MET A 860 -30.95 -1.75 14.54
C MET A 860 -31.61 -2.99 13.93
N GLY A 861 -32.26 -2.85 12.78
CA GLY A 861 -32.80 -3.98 12.02
C GLY A 861 -31.74 -5.03 11.67
N LEU A 862 -30.53 -4.58 11.31
CA LEU A 862 -29.38 -5.45 11.05
C LEU A 862 -28.94 -6.23 12.29
N ALA A 863 -28.75 -5.56 13.42
CA ALA A 863 -28.37 -6.21 14.67
C ALA A 863 -29.45 -7.20 15.14
N GLY A 864 -30.72 -6.84 15.01
CA GLY A 864 -31.85 -7.74 15.27
C GLY A 864 -31.83 -9.00 14.40
N ALA A 865 -31.57 -8.85 13.09
CA ALA A 865 -31.45 -9.97 12.16
C ALA A 865 -30.25 -10.89 12.46
N MET A 866 -29.23 -10.38 13.15
CA MET A 866 -28.05 -11.13 13.58
C MET A 866 -28.13 -11.60 15.04
N HIS A 867 -29.29 -11.47 15.68
CA HIS A 867 -29.53 -11.86 17.08
C HIS A 867 -28.62 -11.16 18.11
N ILE A 868 -28.33 -9.88 17.86
CA ILE A 868 -27.52 -9.03 18.73
C ILE A 868 -28.43 -8.05 19.48
N GLN A 869 -28.18 -7.88 20.79
CA GLN A 869 -28.86 -6.86 21.58
C GLN A 869 -28.43 -5.47 21.11
N HIS A 870 -29.38 -4.55 20.90
CA HIS A 870 -29.07 -3.29 20.26
C HIS A 870 -29.85 -2.11 20.81
N ARG A 871 -29.24 -0.92 20.71
CA ARG A 871 -29.84 0.36 21.05
C ARG A 871 -29.30 1.45 20.11
N ARG A 872 -30.13 2.44 19.80
CA ARG A 872 -29.72 3.68 19.13
C ARG A 872 -29.86 4.84 20.12
N VAL A 873 -28.88 5.74 20.13
CA VAL A 873 -28.93 7.00 20.89
C VAL A 873 -28.70 8.18 19.95
N SER A 874 -29.53 9.21 20.08
CA SER A 874 -29.44 10.41 19.24
C SER A 874 -29.43 11.72 20.02
N LYS A 875 -29.58 11.66 21.35
CA LYS A 875 -29.59 12.85 22.21
C LYS A 875 -28.45 12.79 23.23
N PRO A 876 -27.76 13.91 23.51
CA PRO A 876 -26.66 13.94 24.47
C PRO A 876 -27.02 13.48 25.89
N GLU A 877 -28.22 13.80 26.38
CA GLU A 877 -28.69 13.43 27.73
C GLU A 877 -28.86 11.91 27.91
N GLU A 878 -29.01 11.15 26.84
CA GLU A 878 -29.19 9.69 26.85
C GLU A 878 -27.86 8.91 26.73
N VAL A 879 -26.74 9.61 26.53
CA VAL A 879 -25.42 9.00 26.25
C VAL A 879 -24.95 8.14 27.43
N VAL A 880 -24.94 8.71 28.64
CA VAL A 880 -24.42 8.03 29.84
C VAL A 880 -25.22 6.75 30.15
N ASP A 881 -26.55 6.83 30.07
CA ASP A 881 -27.42 5.68 30.33
C ASP A 881 -27.28 4.60 29.25
N SER A 882 -27.08 5.00 27.99
CA SER A 882 -26.83 4.07 26.89
C SER A 882 -25.46 3.37 27.01
N LEU A 883 -24.42 4.09 27.43
CA LEU A 883 -23.11 3.49 27.72
C LEU A 883 -23.19 2.52 28.90
N LYS A 884 -23.88 2.89 29.98
CA LYS A 884 -24.12 1.97 31.11
C LYS A 884 -24.86 0.72 30.67
N TRP A 885 -25.93 0.86 29.88
CA TRP A 885 -26.64 -0.28 29.30
C TRP A 885 -25.68 -1.19 28.52
N LEU A 886 -24.89 -0.63 27.61
CA LEU A 886 -23.95 -1.40 26.79
C LEU A 886 -22.93 -2.16 27.64
N ILE A 887 -22.32 -1.50 28.64
CA ILE A 887 -21.28 -2.08 29.50
C ILE A 887 -21.83 -3.24 30.34
N HIS A 888 -23.06 -3.13 30.86
CA HIS A 888 -23.66 -4.12 31.76
C HIS A 888 -24.48 -5.21 31.04
N THR A 889 -24.74 -5.05 29.75
CA THR A 889 -25.46 -6.06 28.96
C THR A 889 -24.66 -7.36 28.93
N GLU A 890 -25.30 -8.52 29.10
CA GLU A 890 -24.65 -9.83 28.91
C GLU A 890 -24.61 -10.22 27.43
N GLY A 891 -23.61 -10.99 27.00
CA GLY A 891 -23.46 -11.38 25.59
C GLY A 891 -23.09 -10.20 24.67
N PRO A 892 -23.10 -10.38 23.34
CA PRO A 892 -22.74 -9.32 22.40
C PRO A 892 -23.82 -8.24 22.29
N ALA A 893 -23.42 -6.98 22.17
CA ALA A 893 -24.34 -5.85 22.08
C ALA A 893 -23.81 -4.74 21.14
N LEU A 894 -24.72 -4.03 20.47
CA LEU A 894 -24.44 -2.94 19.56
C LEU A 894 -25.15 -1.65 20.00
N LEU A 895 -24.38 -0.57 20.14
CA LEU A 895 -24.88 0.78 20.38
C LEU A 895 -24.58 1.66 19.16
N GLU A 896 -25.62 2.08 18.46
CA GLU A 896 -25.49 3.10 17.43
C GLU A 896 -25.61 4.48 18.05
N VAL A 897 -24.64 5.35 17.80
CA VAL A 897 -24.61 6.73 18.31
C VAL A 897 -24.71 7.68 17.13
N MET A 898 -25.82 8.43 17.02
CA MET A 898 -25.97 9.46 16.01
C MET A 898 -25.12 10.68 16.41
N THR A 899 -23.98 10.84 15.75
CA THR A 899 -23.00 11.88 16.08
C THR A 899 -23.06 13.07 15.16
N ASP A 900 -22.51 14.18 15.65
CA ASP A 900 -22.37 15.39 14.88
C ASP A 900 -21.47 15.21 13.64
N LYS A 901 -21.91 15.77 12.50
CA LYS A 901 -21.25 15.64 11.20
C LYS A 901 -20.26 16.78 10.94
N LYS A 902 -19.30 16.52 10.05
CA LYS A 902 -18.30 17.50 9.57
C LYS A 902 -17.52 18.14 10.71
N VAL A 903 -17.21 17.36 11.75
CA VAL A 903 -16.36 17.75 12.86
C VAL A 903 -14.93 17.31 12.55
N PRO A 904 -13.94 18.21 12.47
CA PRO A 904 -12.55 17.80 12.23
C PRO A 904 -11.91 17.21 13.49
N VAL A 905 -10.99 16.25 13.31
CA VAL A 905 -10.06 15.80 14.35
C VAL A 905 -8.96 16.85 14.49
N LEU A 906 -8.86 17.46 15.67
CA LEU A 906 -7.83 18.43 16.02
C LEU A 906 -7.21 18.06 17.38
N PRO A 907 -5.91 18.33 17.63
CA PRO A 907 -4.96 18.98 16.73
C PRO A 907 -4.68 18.18 15.45
N MET A 908 -4.24 18.89 14.40
CA MET A 908 -3.82 18.27 13.13
C MET A 908 -2.57 18.95 12.61
N VAL A 909 -1.53 18.19 12.27
CA VAL A 909 -0.39 18.70 11.52
C VAL A 909 -0.62 18.42 10.03
N PRO A 910 -0.75 19.44 9.18
CA PRO A 910 -0.95 19.26 7.73
C PRO A 910 0.21 18.54 7.06
N ALA A 911 -0.05 17.91 5.91
CA ALA A 911 0.99 17.28 5.12
C ALA A 911 2.05 18.31 4.67
N GLY A 912 3.33 17.96 4.84
CA GLY A 912 4.46 18.84 4.52
C GLY A 912 4.88 19.80 5.64
N SER A 913 4.08 19.92 6.70
CA SER A 913 4.41 20.70 7.90
C SER A 913 5.32 19.94 8.86
N GLY A 914 6.14 20.66 9.63
CA GLY A 914 6.86 20.13 10.78
C GLY A 914 5.92 19.95 11.98
N LEU A 915 6.31 19.14 12.97
CA LEU A 915 5.42 18.79 14.08
C LEU A 915 4.91 19.98 14.90
N HIS A 916 5.67 21.09 14.97
CA HIS A 916 5.31 22.32 15.68
C HIS A 916 4.35 23.23 14.88
N GLU A 917 4.10 22.93 13.61
CA GLU A 917 3.24 23.70 12.70
C GLU A 917 1.83 23.09 12.65
N PHE A 918 1.25 22.79 13.82
CA PHE A 918 -0.07 22.17 13.96
C PHE A 918 -1.21 23.20 13.92
N ILE A 919 -2.38 22.72 13.53
CA ILE A 919 -3.67 23.41 13.65
C ILE A 919 -4.33 22.95 14.96
N THR A 920 -4.77 23.90 15.77
CA THR A 920 -5.59 23.64 16.96
C THR A 920 -7.02 24.11 16.75
N TRP A 921 -7.92 23.65 17.62
CA TRP A 921 -9.31 24.08 17.58
C TRP A 921 -9.45 25.56 17.96
N ASP A 922 -10.33 26.24 17.25
CA ASP A 922 -10.70 27.64 17.44
C ASP A 922 -12.18 27.79 17.05
N ALA A 923 -13.00 28.30 17.98
CA ALA A 923 -14.45 28.38 17.79
C ALA A 923 -14.84 29.28 16.60
N HIS A 924 -14.17 30.44 16.46
CA HIS A 924 -14.47 31.39 15.41
C HIS A 924 -14.15 30.79 14.03
N LYS A 925 -12.98 30.15 13.91
CA LYS A 925 -12.60 29.47 12.66
C LYS A 925 -13.52 28.30 12.33
N ASP A 926 -14.04 27.56 13.32
CA ASP A 926 -15.00 26.49 13.05
C ASP A 926 -16.33 27.05 12.53
N MET A 927 -16.83 28.14 13.12
CA MET A 927 -18.04 28.83 12.64
C MET A 927 -17.87 29.33 11.19
N GLU A 928 -16.76 30.01 10.88
CA GLU A 928 -16.46 30.48 9.52
C GLU A 928 -16.37 29.32 8.53
N ARG A 929 -15.64 28.26 8.90
CA ARG A 929 -15.51 27.04 8.08
C ARG A 929 -16.87 26.44 7.76
N ARG A 930 -17.78 26.36 8.74
CA ARG A 930 -19.14 25.83 8.56
C ARG A 930 -20.00 26.71 7.67
N SER A 931 -19.92 28.02 7.83
CA SER A 931 -20.62 28.97 6.94
C SER A 931 -20.15 28.79 5.50
N LEU A 932 -18.83 28.75 5.28
CA LEU A 932 -18.25 28.56 3.95
C LEU A 932 -18.65 27.22 3.33
N MET A 933 -18.67 26.15 4.13
CA MET A 933 -19.14 24.83 3.71
C MET A 933 -20.63 24.83 3.31
N ARG A 934 -21.48 25.55 4.06
CA ARG A 934 -22.90 25.74 3.74
C ARG A 934 -23.07 26.41 2.39
N ASP A 935 -22.31 27.48 2.15
CA ASP A 935 -22.37 28.24 0.90
C ASP A 935 -21.89 27.38 -0.29
N ARG A 936 -20.73 26.71 -0.16
CA ARG A 936 -20.14 25.88 -1.22
C ARG A 936 -20.97 24.68 -1.60
N THR A 937 -21.76 24.15 -0.68
CA THR A 937 -22.56 22.94 -0.89
C THR A 937 -24.05 23.23 -1.08
N CYS A 938 -24.42 24.51 -1.22
CA CYS A 938 -25.80 24.96 -1.36
C CYS A 938 -26.72 24.47 -0.23
N GLY A 939 -26.20 24.43 1.00
CA GLY A 939 -26.93 24.00 2.18
C GLY A 939 -27.07 22.48 2.36
N LEU A 940 -26.50 21.65 1.47
CA LEU A 940 -26.52 20.19 1.62
C LEU A 940 -25.67 19.72 2.81
N HIS A 941 -24.58 20.42 3.09
CA HIS A 941 -23.70 20.22 4.25
C HIS A 941 -23.40 21.59 4.87
N GLY A 942 -23.26 21.70 6.19
CA GLY A 942 -23.06 23.02 6.82
C GLY A 942 -23.74 23.12 8.16
#